data_AF-A0AAE3EYM4-F1
#
_entry.id   AF-A0AAE3EYM4-F1
#
_cell.length_a   1.000
_cell.length_b   1.000
_cell.length_c   1.000
_cell.angle_alpha   90.00
_cell.angle_beta   90.00
_cell.angle_gamma   90.00
#
_symmetry.space_group_name_H-M   'P 1'
#
loop_
_entity.id
_entity.type
_entity.pdbx_description
1 polymer ?
#
loop_
_entity_poly.entity_id
_entity_poly.type
_entity_poly.pdbx_seq_one_letter_code
_entity_poly.pdbx_strand_id
1 'polypeptide(L)'
;MKSISTCIKQYGDRPQSMASIVKFLLAVLLLSFAIACSKKEKRILVFSKTEGYRHASIGPGIQALKKLGAENGFKVTATEDTGYIKEDSLRQYAAVLFLSTSGNILNDVQQADLERYIQAGGGFVGIHEAVTAESDWPWYHKLVGARFDGHPKVQEATLKVIDRDHPSTSFMDRTWVKTDEWYNFKDFDPGIEVVIAIDENSYEGGKNGTYHPISWYHDFDGGRSFYTAIGHSEETYDNAKFLTHVLGGIQYAMGDNELNYQQAKTDRVPPEDRFAKTVLDFNLNEPMELDELPGKGILFVERRGLLRLYDFKTKKTENLAQLNLFYGNEDGLLGLAVDPDYKNNHWIYLFYSVAGKESKQHISRFNLEDNKLDLASEKVLLTIPTDRHCCHSGGALEFGPDGNLFITVGDNTNPFESSGFAPIDEREGRKGWDAQRSAGNTNDLRGNILRIKPEDDGTYSIPKGNLFPEGTPKTRPEIYVKGCRNPFRASVDSKTGYLYWGDVGPDAGKADPQRGPSGMGEYDQARKAGYWGWPYTRGYNEPYNDFDFVAGKSGEKFNPDHLINDSPNNSGMQRLPPAQKSMIPMTYYRSEEFPWMGEGGINPMAGPVFHASDQPNAHQQFPAYFENKLFLYEWMRDWIYVITLDDDYNYVKADAFMPNTEFSHPMDMIFGSDGNLYVLEYGQKWNSQNLDARLSRISYISGNRKPLAKITQDKSVGSIPLTVQFSASGSKDFDGDVLDYQWFFTKEEVQSNDIAPTYTFTDPGNYTVRLHVTDAQGETTSTSSKILVGNDAPQLSIQIEPSDTLYWDGKEVNYKVVVSDKQDGSTTDGTIGASNVKVTFNFVPEGKDMVQATVGHQRNTVPEGKQVIDGTDCKACHAVSEKVNGPSYTEIAKKYTENDKGYLIAKIIKGGAGVWGESPMSAHPQLKMEDVSKIVDYILSLKPNNATARSLPLEGTISFGEHLKGKKEGSYVLMASYSDDGITGQEGSELVTSEQIIFKKQKTNDN
;
A
#
# COMPACT_ATOMS: atom_id res chain seq x y z
N MET A 1 -27.45 22.26 55.71
CA MET A 1 -27.22 22.40 57.16
C MET A 1 -25.97 23.24 57.39
N LYS A 2 -26.10 24.32 58.18
CA LYS A 2 -25.10 25.03 59.01
C LYS A 2 -23.76 25.45 58.35
N SER A 3 -23.53 26.75 58.09
CA SER A 3 -23.07 27.80 59.06
C SER A 3 -21.55 27.71 59.33
N ILE A 4 -20.69 28.53 58.70
CA ILE A 4 -20.31 29.95 58.99
C ILE A 4 -19.05 30.08 59.87
N SER A 5 -18.06 30.83 59.34
CA SER A 5 -17.15 31.80 59.99
C SER A 5 -16.12 31.28 61.01
N THR A 6 -14.86 31.77 61.07
CA THR A 6 -14.51 33.18 61.27
C THR A 6 -13.00 33.42 61.10
N CYS A 7 -12.63 34.44 60.33
CA CYS A 7 -11.61 35.48 60.60
C CYS A 7 -11.51 36.28 59.30
N ILE A 8 -11.88 37.55 59.25
CA ILE A 8 -11.03 38.66 59.70
C ILE A 8 -11.92 39.85 60.08
N LYS A 9 -11.68 40.36 61.28
CA LYS A 9 -12.15 41.66 61.75
C LYS A 9 -11.20 42.75 61.23
N GLN A 10 -11.81 43.92 61.02
CA GLN A 10 -11.23 45.25 61.23
C GLN A 10 -10.58 45.90 59.99
N TYR A 11 -11.35 46.71 59.27
CA TYR A 11 -11.06 48.15 59.06
C TYR A 11 -12.35 48.85 58.61
N GLY A 12 -12.72 49.90 59.35
CA GLY A 12 -13.95 50.67 59.17
C GLY A 12 -13.82 51.85 58.20
N ASP A 13 -15.00 52.26 57.74
CA ASP A 13 -15.46 53.61 57.39
C ASP A 13 -14.54 54.57 56.62
N ARG A 14 -14.78 54.63 55.30
CA ARG A 14 -14.97 55.91 54.58
C ARG A 14 -16.14 55.75 53.59
N PRO A 15 -17.09 56.69 53.50
CA PRO A 15 -18.09 56.66 52.45
C PRO A 15 -17.41 56.98 51.11
N GLN A 16 -17.08 55.96 50.33
CA GLN A 16 -16.77 56.17 48.91
C GLN A 16 -18.06 56.67 48.25
N SER A 17 -18.00 57.88 47.68
CA SER A 17 -19.13 58.50 46.99
C SER A 17 -19.75 57.52 45.99
N MET A 18 -21.09 57.51 45.86
CA MET A 18 -21.79 56.71 44.84
C MET A 18 -21.17 56.85 43.44
N ALA A 19 -20.55 58.00 43.13
CA ALA A 19 -19.84 58.24 41.88
C ALA A 19 -18.60 57.35 41.68
N SER A 20 -17.90 56.94 42.74
CA SER A 20 -16.76 56.00 42.65
C SER A 20 -17.23 54.55 42.42
N ILE A 21 -18.36 54.16 43.00
CA ILE A 21 -18.94 52.82 42.81
C ILE A 21 -19.52 52.68 41.40
N VAL A 22 -20.19 53.72 40.89
CA VAL A 22 -20.70 53.75 39.51
C VAL A 22 -19.54 53.76 38.50
N LYS A 23 -18.45 54.50 38.76
CA LYS A 23 -17.25 54.47 37.90
C LYS A 23 -16.53 53.12 37.93
N PHE A 24 -16.48 52.46 39.09
CA PHE A 24 -15.89 51.13 39.21
C PHE A 24 -16.75 50.07 38.51
N LEU A 25 -18.09 50.14 38.66
CA LEU A 25 -19.01 49.25 37.94
C LEU A 25 -19.00 49.50 36.44
N LEU A 26 -18.91 50.76 35.97
CA LEU A 26 -18.72 51.04 34.53
C LEU A 26 -17.36 50.54 34.03
N ALA A 27 -16.29 50.69 34.82
CA ALA A 27 -14.96 50.20 34.45
C ALA A 27 -14.91 48.67 34.40
N VAL A 28 -15.57 47.98 35.33
CA VAL A 28 -15.72 46.52 35.32
C VAL A 28 -16.63 46.07 34.18
N LEU A 29 -17.72 46.77 33.88
CA LEU A 29 -18.59 46.49 32.73
C LEU A 29 -17.83 46.66 31.40
N LEU A 30 -17.04 47.74 31.27
CA LEU A 30 -16.17 48.01 30.12
C LEU A 30 -15.01 47.01 30.04
N LEU A 31 -14.45 46.54 31.17
CA LEU A 31 -13.46 45.44 31.19
C LEU A 31 -14.10 44.11 30.77
N SER A 32 -15.33 43.81 31.20
CA SER A 32 -16.03 42.60 30.77
C SER A 32 -16.47 42.65 29.30
N PHE A 33 -16.76 43.84 28.74
CA PHE A 33 -16.95 44.03 27.29
C PHE A 33 -15.62 43.95 26.51
N ALA A 34 -14.50 44.37 27.10
CA ALA A 34 -13.17 44.22 26.49
C ALA A 34 -12.66 42.77 26.52
N ILE A 35 -13.01 41.99 27.56
CA ILE A 35 -12.67 40.57 27.69
C ILE A 35 -13.60 39.69 26.83
N ALA A 36 -14.87 40.09 26.65
CA ALA A 36 -15.80 39.41 25.74
C ALA A 36 -15.51 39.64 24.24
N CYS A 37 -14.51 40.48 23.91
CA CYS A 37 -14.19 40.86 22.53
C CYS A 37 -12.75 40.48 22.12
N SER A 38 -12.15 39.43 22.71
CA SER A 38 -10.96 38.84 22.10
C SER A 38 -11.38 38.09 20.83
N LYS A 39 -11.24 38.72 19.67
CA LYS A 39 -11.32 38.01 18.38
C LYS A 39 -10.35 36.83 18.45
N LYS A 40 -10.85 35.62 18.21
CA LYS A 40 -10.02 34.40 18.09
C LYS A 40 -8.88 34.71 17.11
N GLU A 41 -7.64 34.58 17.56
CA GLU A 41 -6.46 34.84 16.72
C GLU A 41 -6.56 33.99 15.45
N LYS A 42 -6.52 34.62 14.26
CA LYS A 42 -6.57 33.90 12.99
C LYS A 42 -5.25 33.16 12.80
N ARG A 43 -5.32 31.89 12.39
CA ARG A 43 -4.14 31.05 12.16
C ARG A 43 -4.28 30.37 10.81
N ILE A 44 -3.18 30.21 10.09
CA ILE A 44 -3.13 29.37 8.88
C ILE A 44 -2.06 28.29 9.05
N LEU A 45 -2.31 27.13 8.44
CA LEU A 45 -1.37 26.03 8.35
C LEU A 45 -0.73 26.06 6.96
N VAL A 46 0.58 26.23 6.88
CA VAL A 46 1.35 26.10 5.63
C VAL A 46 1.95 24.70 5.61
N PHE A 47 1.52 23.90 4.64
CA PHE A 47 1.93 22.52 4.44
C PHE A 47 2.76 22.40 3.15
N SER A 48 3.94 21.79 3.23
CA SER A 48 4.91 21.75 2.13
C SER A 48 5.59 20.39 1.93
N LYS A 49 4.92 19.30 2.34
CA LYS A 49 5.44 17.95 2.11
C LYS A 49 5.46 17.65 0.60
N THR A 50 6.52 16.99 0.15
CA THR A 50 6.71 16.57 -1.24
C THR A 50 7.17 15.11 -1.27
N GLU A 51 6.49 14.27 -2.03
CA GLU A 51 6.96 12.93 -2.42
C GLU A 51 7.38 12.89 -3.91
N GLY A 52 7.05 13.95 -4.67
CA GLY A 52 7.55 14.21 -6.01
C GLY A 52 8.74 15.17 -6.01
N TYR A 53 8.77 16.07 -7.00
CA TYR A 53 9.80 17.10 -7.11
C TYR A 53 9.73 18.07 -5.93
N ARG A 54 10.89 18.57 -5.47
CA ARG A 54 10.97 19.52 -4.37
C ARG A 54 11.53 20.85 -4.83
N HIS A 55 10.69 21.87 -4.80
CA HIS A 55 11.05 23.23 -5.22
C HIS A 55 11.94 23.94 -4.19
N ALA A 56 12.99 24.63 -4.67
CA ALA A 56 13.85 25.48 -3.84
C ALA A 56 13.09 26.65 -3.19
N SER A 57 12.00 27.09 -3.82
CA SER A 57 11.17 28.21 -3.38
C SER A 57 10.33 27.96 -2.12
N ILE A 58 10.21 26.70 -1.67
CA ILE A 58 9.47 26.34 -0.44
C ILE A 58 10.03 27.08 0.79
N GLY A 59 11.37 27.10 0.94
CA GLY A 59 12.03 27.77 2.07
C GLY A 59 11.76 29.28 2.11
N PRO A 60 12.09 30.03 1.05
CA PRO A 60 11.74 31.44 0.91
C PRO A 60 10.24 31.72 1.05
N GLY A 61 9.38 30.89 0.48
CA GLY A 61 7.94 31.03 0.57
C GLY A 61 7.39 30.93 1.98
N ILE A 62 7.88 29.98 2.78
CA ILE A 62 7.53 29.89 4.21
C ILE A 62 7.93 31.16 4.97
N GLN A 63 9.13 31.72 4.69
CA GLN A 63 9.58 32.94 5.35
C GLN A 63 8.70 34.14 4.97
N ALA A 64 8.39 34.29 3.68
CA ALA A 64 7.53 35.35 3.18
C ALA A 64 6.11 35.25 3.76
N LEU A 65 5.52 34.06 3.82
CA LEU A 65 4.20 33.84 4.41
C LEU A 65 4.16 34.15 5.91
N LYS A 66 5.20 33.76 6.67
CA LYS A 66 5.32 34.12 8.10
C LYS A 66 5.36 35.64 8.31
N LYS A 67 6.14 36.34 7.49
CA LYS A 67 6.21 37.81 7.50
C LYS A 67 4.85 38.42 7.16
N LEU A 68 4.21 37.94 6.09
CA LEU A 68 2.90 38.39 5.63
C LEU A 68 1.83 38.23 6.73
N GLY A 69 1.83 37.11 7.45
CA GLY A 69 0.94 36.89 8.59
C GLY A 69 1.18 37.85 9.75
N ALA A 70 2.44 38.05 10.13
CA ALA A 70 2.80 39.00 11.18
C ALA A 70 2.35 40.44 10.85
N GLU A 71 2.43 40.85 9.59
CA GLU A 71 2.02 42.18 9.11
C GLU A 71 0.50 42.34 8.99
N ASN A 72 -0.26 41.24 8.85
CA ASN A 72 -1.70 41.26 8.55
C ASN A 72 -2.57 40.60 9.62
N GLY A 73 -2.03 40.34 10.81
CA GLY A 73 -2.81 39.92 11.98
C GLY A 73 -3.27 38.46 11.96
N PHE A 74 -2.48 37.56 11.37
CA PHE A 74 -2.69 36.12 11.48
C PHE A 74 -1.38 35.35 11.71
N LYS A 75 -1.44 34.26 12.46
CA LYS A 75 -0.27 33.42 12.77
C LYS A 75 -0.08 32.32 11.72
N VAL A 76 1.15 32.05 11.35
CA VAL A 76 1.52 30.98 10.41
C VAL A 76 2.21 29.84 11.15
N THR A 77 1.64 28.64 11.07
CA THR A 77 2.33 27.39 11.42
C THR A 77 2.79 26.74 10.12
N ALA A 78 4.08 26.48 9.94
CA ALA A 78 4.60 25.77 8.77
C ALA A 78 5.08 24.36 9.17
N THR A 79 4.71 23.34 8.40
CA THR A 79 5.05 21.95 8.70
C THR A 79 5.07 21.07 7.44
N GLU A 80 5.78 19.95 7.51
CA GLU A 80 5.71 18.84 6.55
C GLU A 80 5.15 17.57 7.21
N ASP A 81 4.83 17.65 8.51
CA ASP A 81 4.23 16.56 9.27
C ASP A 81 2.74 16.43 8.94
N THR A 82 2.37 15.34 8.28
CA THR A 82 0.99 15.02 7.91
C THR A 82 0.08 14.82 9.12
N GLY A 83 0.65 14.63 10.32
CA GLY A 83 -0.09 14.62 11.59
C GLY A 83 -0.87 15.91 11.88
N TYR A 84 -0.52 17.02 11.22
CA TYR A 84 -1.27 18.28 11.31
C TYR A 84 -2.52 18.31 10.42
N ILE A 85 -2.60 17.46 9.39
CA ILE A 85 -3.76 17.29 8.50
C ILE A 85 -4.71 16.27 9.16
N LYS A 86 -5.21 16.66 10.32
CA LYS A 86 -6.18 15.90 11.12
C LYS A 86 -7.21 16.85 11.67
N GLU A 87 -8.46 16.41 11.76
CA GLU A 87 -9.57 17.26 12.19
C GLU A 87 -9.26 18.01 13.50
N ASP A 88 -8.72 17.31 14.50
CA ASP A 88 -8.39 17.87 15.81
C ASP A 88 -7.35 18.99 15.74
N SER A 89 -6.38 18.87 14.83
CA SER A 89 -5.40 19.92 14.54
C SER A 89 -6.01 21.04 13.70
N LEU A 90 -6.77 20.70 12.66
CA LEU A 90 -7.31 21.63 11.67
C LEU A 90 -8.33 22.62 12.25
N ARG A 91 -9.07 22.25 13.30
CA ARG A 91 -10.04 23.11 14.01
C ARG A 91 -9.50 24.46 14.49
N GLN A 92 -8.18 24.61 14.61
CA GLN A 92 -7.55 25.87 15.05
C GLN A 92 -7.16 26.80 13.88
N TYR A 93 -7.22 26.31 12.64
CA TYR A 93 -6.78 27.03 11.46
C TYR A 93 -7.98 27.52 10.64
N ALA A 94 -7.87 28.74 10.13
CA ALA A 94 -8.86 29.38 9.26
C ALA A 94 -8.65 28.96 7.79
N ALA A 95 -7.40 28.69 7.42
CA ALA A 95 -7.04 28.18 6.12
C ALA A 95 -5.86 27.20 6.21
N VAL A 96 -5.87 26.21 5.32
CA VAL A 96 -4.73 25.34 5.03
C VAL A 96 -4.16 25.74 3.68
N LEU A 97 -2.85 25.98 3.63
CA LEU A 97 -2.14 26.40 2.44
C LEU A 97 -1.16 25.31 2.03
N PHE A 98 -1.31 24.77 0.84
CA PHE A 98 -0.38 23.84 0.22
C PHE A 98 0.62 24.64 -0.62
N LEU A 99 1.88 24.63 -0.18
CA LEU A 99 2.97 25.40 -0.79
C LEU A 99 3.86 24.46 -1.60
N SER A 100 3.64 24.44 -2.92
CA SER A 100 4.39 23.58 -3.86
C SER A 100 4.52 22.12 -3.40
N THR A 101 3.41 21.58 -2.90
CA THR A 101 3.29 20.17 -2.53
C THR A 101 3.18 19.30 -3.77
N SER A 102 3.78 18.10 -3.77
CA SER A 102 3.82 17.21 -4.94
C SER A 102 3.77 15.73 -4.56
N GLY A 103 3.15 14.90 -5.41
CA GLY A 103 2.92 13.47 -5.15
C GLY A 103 1.69 13.19 -4.27
N ASN A 104 1.45 11.92 -3.93
CA ASN A 104 0.37 11.52 -3.02
C ASN A 104 0.90 11.53 -1.57
N ILE A 105 0.72 12.64 -0.87
CA ILE A 105 1.39 12.95 0.38
C ILE A 105 0.53 12.65 1.62
N LEU A 106 -0.78 12.46 1.44
CA LEU A 106 -1.78 12.15 2.47
C LEU A 106 -2.29 10.72 2.32
N ASN A 107 -2.58 10.09 3.46
CA ASN A 107 -3.32 8.82 3.50
C ASN A 107 -4.83 9.04 3.62
N ASP A 108 -5.63 7.98 3.50
CA ASP A 108 -7.10 8.05 3.51
C ASP A 108 -7.69 8.73 4.76
N VAL A 109 -7.06 8.56 5.92
CA VAL A 109 -7.45 9.22 7.17
C VAL A 109 -7.29 10.74 7.06
N GLN A 110 -6.16 11.19 6.52
CA GLN A 110 -5.84 12.59 6.37
C GLN A 110 -6.64 13.24 5.23
N GLN A 111 -6.88 12.50 4.16
CA GLN A 111 -7.79 12.92 3.09
C GLN A 111 -9.20 13.16 3.65
N ALA A 112 -9.77 12.18 4.37
CA ALA A 112 -11.09 12.32 4.98
C ALA A 112 -11.17 13.49 5.98
N ASP A 113 -10.17 13.66 6.84
CA ASP A 113 -10.12 14.78 7.79
C ASP A 113 -9.99 16.15 7.08
N LEU A 114 -9.32 16.20 5.92
CA LEU A 114 -9.27 17.40 5.08
C LEU A 114 -10.62 17.69 4.39
N GLU A 115 -11.31 16.68 3.85
CA GLU A 115 -12.67 16.85 3.31
C GLU A 115 -13.60 17.42 4.37
N ARG A 116 -13.61 16.83 5.56
CA ARG A 116 -14.44 17.26 6.68
C ARG A 116 -14.12 18.69 7.12
N TYR A 117 -12.84 19.08 7.11
CA TYR A 117 -12.43 20.44 7.39
C TYR A 117 -12.97 21.44 6.36
N ILE A 118 -12.89 21.12 5.06
CA ILE A 118 -13.47 21.97 4.01
C ILE A 118 -15.00 22.02 4.12
N GLN A 119 -15.66 20.87 4.35
CA GLN A 119 -17.10 20.77 4.57
C GLN A 119 -17.60 21.53 5.80
N ALA A 120 -16.74 21.70 6.80
CA ALA A 120 -17.03 22.52 7.96
C ALA A 120 -16.90 24.03 7.69
N GLY A 121 -16.49 24.47 6.49
CA GLY A 121 -16.27 25.88 6.15
C GLY A 121 -14.79 26.31 6.15
N GLY A 122 -13.87 25.35 6.22
CA GLY A 122 -12.43 25.60 6.18
C GLY A 122 -11.96 26.18 4.85
N GLY A 123 -10.94 27.06 4.90
CA GLY A 123 -10.30 27.61 3.72
C GLY A 123 -9.16 26.73 3.20
N PHE A 124 -9.00 26.68 1.87
CA PHE A 124 -7.86 26.07 1.17
C PHE A 124 -7.14 27.10 0.29
N VAL A 125 -5.82 27.03 0.27
CA VAL A 125 -4.97 27.82 -0.64
C VAL A 125 -3.95 26.89 -1.30
N GLY A 126 -3.91 26.81 -2.62
CA GLY A 126 -2.86 26.12 -3.36
C GLY A 126 -1.93 27.09 -4.06
N ILE A 127 -0.61 26.87 -3.95
CA ILE A 127 0.40 27.66 -4.65
C ILE A 127 1.26 26.75 -5.53
N HIS A 128 1.40 27.15 -6.79
CA HIS A 128 2.27 26.57 -7.80
C HIS A 128 2.07 25.05 -7.96
N GLU A 129 3.03 24.24 -7.51
CA GLU A 129 3.01 22.78 -7.68
C GLU A 129 1.89 22.09 -6.90
N ALA A 130 1.19 22.77 -5.97
CA ALA A 130 0.09 22.19 -5.21
C ALA A 130 -0.99 21.47 -6.07
N VAL A 131 -1.17 21.87 -7.33
CA VAL A 131 -2.10 21.21 -8.29
C VAL A 131 -1.65 19.80 -8.73
N THR A 132 -0.39 19.43 -8.51
CA THR A 132 0.16 18.12 -8.86
C THR A 132 0.14 17.13 -7.68
N ALA A 133 -0.22 17.60 -6.49
CA ALA A 133 -0.41 16.74 -5.32
C ALA A 133 -1.69 15.89 -5.46
N GLU A 134 -1.71 14.75 -4.77
CA GLU A 134 -2.90 13.89 -4.63
C GLU A 134 -3.55 13.51 -5.97
N SER A 135 -2.71 13.14 -6.96
CA SER A 135 -3.15 12.79 -8.31
C SER A 135 -4.13 11.60 -8.37
N ASP A 136 -4.18 10.79 -7.32
CA ASP A 136 -5.11 9.66 -7.22
C ASP A 136 -6.45 10.01 -6.56
N TRP A 137 -6.63 11.28 -6.14
CA TRP A 137 -7.78 11.70 -5.36
C TRP A 137 -8.65 12.70 -6.15
N PRO A 138 -9.72 12.23 -6.83
CA PRO A 138 -10.56 13.09 -7.68
C PRO A 138 -11.19 14.27 -6.94
N TRP A 139 -11.52 14.13 -5.66
CA TRP A 139 -12.09 15.21 -4.86
C TRP A 139 -11.10 16.37 -4.68
N TYR A 140 -9.80 16.08 -4.48
CA TYR A 140 -8.76 17.11 -4.36
C TYR A 140 -8.61 17.94 -5.64
N HIS A 141 -8.68 17.30 -6.81
CA HIS A 141 -8.63 18.04 -8.08
C HIS A 141 -9.77 19.04 -8.24
N LYS A 142 -10.97 18.70 -7.73
CA LYS A 142 -12.09 19.66 -7.69
C LYS A 142 -11.87 20.74 -6.65
N LEU A 143 -11.29 20.42 -5.48
CA LEU A 143 -10.91 21.42 -4.48
C LEU A 143 -9.94 22.45 -5.07
N VAL A 144 -8.86 22.00 -5.73
CA VAL A 144 -7.87 22.87 -6.37
C VAL A 144 -8.47 23.59 -7.59
N GLY A 145 -9.32 22.91 -8.36
CA GLY A 145 -10.11 23.47 -9.46
C GLY A 145 -9.61 23.13 -10.87
N ALA A 146 -8.54 22.35 -11.02
CA ALA A 146 -8.04 21.85 -12.30
C ALA A 146 -7.06 20.68 -12.12
N ARG A 147 -6.73 19.97 -13.22
CA ARG A 147 -5.64 18.99 -13.28
C ARG A 147 -4.46 19.52 -14.07
N PHE A 148 -3.24 19.20 -13.62
CA PHE A 148 -2.00 19.55 -14.30
C PHE A 148 -1.82 18.77 -15.62
N ASP A 149 -1.31 19.44 -16.67
CA ASP A 149 -1.05 18.86 -18.00
C ASP A 149 0.35 19.21 -18.56
N GLY A 150 1.31 19.43 -17.65
CA GLY A 150 2.70 19.76 -17.99
C GLY A 150 2.99 21.26 -18.01
N HIS A 151 4.24 21.63 -18.29
CA HIS A 151 4.67 23.03 -18.40
C HIS A 151 5.78 23.16 -19.46
N PRO A 152 5.98 24.34 -20.07
CA PRO A 152 7.14 24.65 -20.89
C PRO A 152 8.31 25.13 -20.02
N LYS A 153 9.39 25.60 -20.65
CA LYS A 153 10.51 26.26 -19.98
C LYS A 153 10.04 27.51 -19.22
N VAL A 154 10.71 27.82 -18.12
CA VAL A 154 10.60 29.11 -17.41
C VAL A 154 10.88 30.26 -18.38
N GLN A 155 9.96 31.21 -18.48
CA GLN A 155 10.08 32.34 -19.41
C GLN A 155 9.15 33.49 -19.01
N GLU A 156 9.39 34.66 -19.58
CA GLU A 156 8.53 35.83 -19.39
C GLU A 156 7.20 35.65 -20.13
N ALA A 157 6.09 36.09 -19.54
CA ALA A 157 4.78 36.15 -20.17
C ALA A 157 3.98 37.35 -19.67
N THR A 158 2.96 37.72 -20.45
CA THR A 158 1.98 38.75 -20.10
C THR A 158 0.75 38.11 -19.48
N LEU A 159 0.48 38.44 -18.23
CA LEU A 159 -0.72 38.04 -17.50
C LEU A 159 -1.82 39.10 -17.68
N LYS A 160 -3.05 38.65 -17.88
CA LYS A 160 -4.29 39.44 -17.97
C LYS A 160 -5.06 39.30 -16.67
N VAL A 161 -5.31 40.41 -15.99
CA VAL A 161 -6.14 40.43 -14.79
C VAL A 161 -7.60 40.51 -15.20
N ILE A 162 -8.34 39.44 -14.95
CA ILE A 162 -9.71 39.21 -15.45
C ILE A 162 -10.72 39.86 -14.49
N ASP A 163 -10.69 39.47 -13.23
CA ASP A 163 -11.47 40.07 -12.15
C ASP A 163 -10.58 41.03 -11.37
N ARG A 164 -11.00 42.29 -11.24
CA ARG A 164 -10.30 43.36 -10.49
C ARG A 164 -11.09 43.83 -9.27
N ASP A 165 -12.19 43.16 -8.95
CA ASP A 165 -12.97 43.43 -7.74
C ASP A 165 -12.56 42.48 -6.61
N HIS A 166 -12.05 41.28 -6.94
CA HIS A 166 -11.55 40.32 -5.96
C HIS A 166 -10.32 40.85 -5.17
N PRO A 167 -10.22 40.60 -3.84
CA PRO A 167 -9.12 41.10 -3.01
C PRO A 167 -7.71 40.70 -3.48
N SER A 168 -7.57 39.57 -4.17
CA SER A 168 -6.27 39.10 -4.69
C SER A 168 -5.78 39.88 -5.91
N THR A 169 -6.63 40.69 -6.55
CA THR A 169 -6.30 41.36 -7.81
C THR A 169 -6.75 42.82 -7.89
N SER A 170 -7.49 43.33 -6.90
CA SER A 170 -8.03 44.70 -6.91
C SER A 170 -6.98 45.82 -6.93
N PHE A 171 -5.78 45.52 -6.46
CA PHE A 171 -4.63 46.42 -6.50
C PHE A 171 -3.83 46.34 -7.82
N MET A 172 -4.13 45.38 -8.69
CA MET A 172 -3.37 45.13 -9.92
C MET A 172 -3.84 45.98 -11.11
N ASP A 173 -2.89 46.28 -11.98
CA ASP A 173 -3.13 46.80 -13.33
C ASP A 173 -3.84 45.73 -14.19
N ARG A 174 -4.39 46.11 -15.34
CA ARG A 174 -5.05 45.14 -16.26
C ARG A 174 -4.09 44.08 -16.80
N THR A 175 -2.80 44.39 -16.85
CA THR A 175 -1.76 43.48 -17.31
C THR A 175 -0.61 43.44 -16.31
N TRP A 176 0.01 42.28 -16.21
CA TRP A 176 1.20 42.07 -15.39
C TRP A 176 2.20 41.20 -16.15
N VAL A 177 3.36 41.76 -16.47
CA VAL A 177 4.46 40.99 -17.09
C VAL A 177 5.30 40.37 -15.97
N LYS A 178 5.55 39.07 -16.09
CA LYS A 178 6.32 38.31 -15.11
C LYS A 178 7.05 37.15 -15.79
N THR A 179 8.17 36.73 -15.21
CA THR A 179 8.84 35.46 -15.50
C THR A 179 8.48 34.44 -14.42
N ASP A 180 8.05 33.26 -14.84
CA ASP A 180 7.71 32.12 -13.98
C ASP A 180 7.65 30.82 -14.82
N GLU A 181 7.30 29.70 -14.18
CA GLU A 181 6.98 28.43 -14.85
C GLU A 181 5.47 28.33 -15.11
N TRP A 182 5.06 28.35 -16.37
CA TRP A 182 3.64 28.46 -16.76
C TRP A 182 3.00 27.09 -16.97
N TYR A 183 2.17 26.65 -16.02
CA TYR A 183 1.51 25.36 -16.11
C TYR A 183 0.39 25.34 -17.14
N ASN A 184 0.32 24.23 -17.87
CA ASN A 184 -0.84 23.86 -18.67
C ASN A 184 -1.79 23.01 -17.81
N PHE A 185 -3.08 23.14 -18.08
CA PHE A 185 -4.12 22.48 -17.30
C PHE A 185 -5.12 21.73 -18.19
N LYS A 186 -5.80 20.75 -17.61
CA LYS A 186 -6.97 20.05 -18.16
C LYS A 186 -8.03 19.86 -17.07
N ASP A 187 -9.22 19.42 -17.45
CA ASP A 187 -10.30 19.05 -16.53
C ASP A 187 -10.61 20.13 -15.48
N PHE A 188 -10.76 21.39 -15.91
CA PHE A 188 -11.17 22.48 -15.03
C PHE A 188 -12.52 22.20 -14.37
N ASP A 189 -12.63 22.48 -13.07
CA ASP A 189 -13.92 22.44 -12.39
C ASP A 189 -14.80 23.60 -12.92
N PRO A 190 -16.06 23.36 -13.29
CA PRO A 190 -16.92 24.39 -13.85
C PRO A 190 -17.27 25.50 -12.84
N GLY A 191 -17.03 25.31 -11.55
CA GLY A 191 -17.30 26.29 -10.49
C GLY A 191 -16.23 27.37 -10.31
N ILE A 192 -15.08 27.28 -10.99
CA ILE A 192 -13.99 28.25 -10.78
C ILE A 192 -14.31 29.65 -11.32
N GLU A 193 -13.90 30.66 -10.56
CA GLU A 193 -13.92 32.07 -10.94
C GLU A 193 -12.49 32.55 -11.16
N VAL A 194 -12.16 32.86 -12.42
CA VAL A 194 -10.78 33.17 -12.84
C VAL A 194 -10.44 34.63 -12.55
N VAL A 195 -9.38 34.85 -11.78
CA VAL A 195 -8.88 36.20 -11.45
C VAL A 195 -7.72 36.62 -12.34
N ILE A 196 -6.89 35.68 -12.80
CA ILE A 196 -5.77 35.96 -13.71
C ILE A 196 -5.68 34.85 -14.77
N ALA A 197 -5.53 35.27 -16.03
CA ALA A 197 -5.21 34.41 -17.16
C ALA A 197 -3.88 34.82 -17.80
N ILE A 198 -3.20 33.92 -18.50
CA ILE A 198 -1.97 34.21 -19.25
C ILE A 198 -2.27 34.39 -20.74
N ASP A 199 -1.51 35.26 -21.41
CA ASP A 199 -1.57 35.44 -22.86
C ASP A 199 -0.60 34.48 -23.56
N GLU A 200 -1.10 33.38 -24.13
CA GLU A 200 -0.29 32.41 -24.87
C GLU A 200 0.45 32.99 -26.10
N ASN A 201 0.10 34.20 -26.57
CA ASN A 201 0.87 34.86 -27.64
C ASN A 201 2.14 35.54 -27.14
N SER A 202 2.32 35.64 -25.83
CA SER A 202 3.46 36.31 -25.21
C SER A 202 4.61 35.36 -24.83
N TYR A 203 4.42 34.04 -24.97
CA TYR A 203 5.39 33.01 -24.61
C TYR A 203 5.22 31.73 -25.45
N GLU A 204 6.13 30.77 -25.35
CA GLU A 204 6.08 29.51 -26.10
C GLU A 204 5.66 28.31 -25.24
N GLY A 205 4.76 27.46 -25.75
CA GLY A 205 4.44 26.14 -25.17
C GLY A 205 3.14 26.06 -24.32
N GLY A 206 2.27 27.07 -24.42
CA GLY A 206 0.89 27.00 -23.92
C GLY A 206 0.04 25.98 -24.68
N LYS A 207 -0.90 25.34 -23.98
CA LYS A 207 -1.82 24.32 -24.52
C LYS A 207 -3.30 24.58 -24.19
N ASN A 208 -3.60 25.64 -23.46
CA ASN A 208 -4.95 25.98 -23.02
C ASN A 208 -5.66 26.91 -24.01
N GLY A 209 -4.95 27.42 -25.01
CA GLY A 209 -5.51 28.17 -26.13
C GLY A 209 -5.77 29.63 -25.80
N THR A 210 -6.83 30.21 -26.39
CA THR A 210 -7.10 31.66 -26.28
C THR A 210 -7.47 32.13 -24.87
N TYR A 211 -7.79 31.20 -23.96
CA TYR A 211 -8.13 31.48 -22.58
C TYR A 211 -7.44 30.48 -21.67
N HIS A 212 -6.38 30.94 -21.00
CA HIS A 212 -5.52 30.12 -20.14
C HIS A 212 -5.55 30.66 -18.69
N PRO A 213 -6.41 30.12 -17.82
CA PRO A 213 -6.43 30.48 -16.41
C PRO A 213 -5.13 30.09 -15.68
N ILE A 214 -4.60 30.99 -14.85
CA ILE A 214 -3.43 30.70 -14.00
C ILE A 214 -3.65 31.08 -12.53
N SER A 215 -4.76 31.73 -12.19
CA SER A 215 -5.20 31.93 -10.80
C SER A 215 -6.72 32.08 -10.74
N TRP A 216 -7.36 31.42 -9.77
CA TRP A 216 -8.81 31.37 -9.61
C TRP A 216 -9.23 31.11 -8.17
N TYR A 217 -10.52 31.25 -7.90
CA TYR A 217 -11.15 30.93 -6.62
C TYR A 217 -12.53 30.30 -6.83
N HIS A 218 -13.06 29.63 -5.81
CA HIS A 218 -14.47 29.22 -5.75
C HIS A 218 -14.88 28.83 -4.34
N ASP A 219 -16.19 28.72 -4.12
CA ASP A 219 -16.76 27.99 -3.00
C ASP A 219 -16.84 26.52 -3.38
N PHE A 220 -16.29 25.63 -2.55
CA PHE A 220 -16.23 24.20 -2.84
C PHE A 220 -16.54 23.37 -1.61
N ASP A 221 -17.52 22.47 -1.76
CA ASP A 221 -17.96 21.48 -0.78
C ASP A 221 -18.20 22.04 0.64
N GLY A 222 -18.65 23.30 0.75
CA GLY A 222 -18.92 23.99 2.03
C GLY A 222 -17.82 24.97 2.45
N GLY A 223 -16.62 24.86 1.90
CA GLY A 223 -15.47 25.73 2.17
C GLY A 223 -15.14 26.67 1.01
N ARG A 224 -13.99 27.33 1.10
CA ARG A 224 -13.47 28.28 0.11
C ARG A 224 -12.10 27.84 -0.36
N SER A 225 -11.88 27.84 -1.67
CA SER A 225 -10.58 27.49 -2.25
C SER A 225 -10.07 28.62 -3.16
N PHE A 226 -8.77 28.91 -3.04
CA PHE A 226 -8.03 29.82 -3.90
C PHE A 226 -6.79 29.11 -4.42
N TYR A 227 -6.50 29.24 -5.72
CA TYR A 227 -5.30 28.69 -6.32
C TYR A 227 -4.57 29.72 -7.18
N THR A 228 -3.25 29.68 -7.14
CA THR A 228 -2.38 30.40 -8.09
C THR A 228 -1.27 29.49 -8.58
N ALA A 229 -1.08 29.42 -9.90
CA ALA A 229 0.03 28.69 -10.53
C ALA A 229 1.38 29.40 -10.37
N ILE A 230 1.36 30.66 -9.92
CA ILE A 230 2.55 31.50 -9.74
C ILE A 230 3.27 31.10 -8.46
N GLY A 231 4.61 31.08 -8.46
CA GLY A 231 5.38 30.79 -7.25
C GLY A 231 6.53 29.78 -7.42
N HIS A 232 6.98 29.53 -8.66
CA HIS A 232 8.06 28.59 -8.96
C HIS A 232 9.39 29.03 -8.32
N SER A 233 9.80 30.28 -8.58
CA SER A 233 11.14 30.77 -8.26
C SER A 233 11.24 31.38 -6.86
N GLU A 234 12.45 31.39 -6.29
CA GLU A 234 12.72 31.99 -4.98
C GLU A 234 12.42 33.50 -4.98
N GLU A 235 12.82 34.21 -6.04
CA GLU A 235 12.67 35.66 -6.20
C GLU A 235 11.20 36.10 -6.28
N THR A 236 10.30 35.18 -6.64
CA THR A 236 8.86 35.45 -6.68
C THR A 236 8.33 35.83 -5.31
N TYR A 237 8.91 35.30 -4.23
CA TYR A 237 8.51 35.59 -2.86
C TYR A 237 9.06 36.92 -2.31
N ASP A 238 9.93 37.60 -3.05
CA ASP A 238 10.32 39.01 -2.78
C ASP A 238 9.42 40.02 -3.53
N ASN A 239 8.58 39.54 -4.45
CA ASN A 239 7.73 40.40 -5.27
C ASN A 239 6.50 40.88 -4.51
N ALA A 240 6.44 42.18 -4.20
CA ALA A 240 5.32 42.78 -3.45
C ALA A 240 3.94 42.61 -4.13
N LYS A 241 3.87 42.63 -5.47
CA LYS A 241 2.60 42.39 -6.18
C LYS A 241 2.14 40.95 -5.98
N PHE A 242 3.05 39.97 -6.07
CA PHE A 242 2.74 38.57 -5.80
C PHE A 242 2.32 38.33 -4.34
N LEU A 243 3.05 38.88 -3.36
CA LEU A 243 2.68 38.72 -1.95
C LEU A 243 1.31 39.32 -1.63
N THR A 244 0.96 40.45 -2.24
CA THR A 244 -0.37 41.06 -2.08
C THR A 244 -1.46 40.20 -2.75
N HIS A 245 -1.14 39.52 -3.87
CA HIS A 245 -2.03 38.56 -4.53
C HIS A 245 -2.35 37.38 -3.63
N VAL A 246 -1.30 36.76 -3.08
CA VAL A 246 -1.40 35.64 -2.14
C VAL A 246 -2.14 36.05 -0.87
N LEU A 247 -1.89 37.26 -0.34
CA LEU A 247 -2.62 37.79 0.81
C LEU A 247 -4.13 37.86 0.54
N GLY A 248 -4.54 38.42 -0.60
CA GLY A 248 -5.96 38.51 -0.95
C GLY A 248 -6.62 37.14 -1.12
N GLY A 249 -5.88 36.16 -1.67
CA GLY A 249 -6.33 34.77 -1.75
C GLY A 249 -6.48 34.10 -0.37
N ILE A 250 -5.52 34.31 0.52
CA ILE A 250 -5.59 33.84 1.92
C ILE A 250 -6.77 34.49 2.65
N GLN A 251 -6.99 35.79 2.47
CA GLN A 251 -8.10 36.52 3.08
C GLN A 251 -9.47 36.00 2.61
N TYR A 252 -9.60 35.74 1.30
CA TYR A 252 -10.76 35.07 0.74
C TYR A 252 -10.98 33.69 1.40
N ALA A 253 -9.96 32.82 1.35
CA ALA A 253 -10.08 31.45 1.86
C ALA A 253 -10.45 31.40 3.36
N MET A 254 -9.83 32.24 4.19
CA MET A 254 -10.13 32.31 5.63
C MET A 254 -11.58 32.75 5.91
N GLY A 255 -12.13 33.65 5.08
CA GLY A 255 -13.32 34.45 5.33
C GLY A 255 -13.60 34.73 6.82
N ASP A 256 -14.76 34.29 7.29
CA ASP A 256 -15.24 34.57 8.66
C ASP A 256 -14.63 33.65 9.74
N ASN A 257 -13.92 32.58 9.35
CA ASN A 257 -13.26 31.63 10.27
C ASN A 257 -14.20 30.95 11.30
N GLU A 258 -15.42 30.60 10.86
CA GLU A 258 -16.37 29.82 11.65
C GLU A 258 -16.47 28.40 11.07
N LEU A 259 -15.94 27.41 11.80
CA LEU A 259 -15.99 26.00 11.41
C LEU A 259 -17.19 25.31 12.05
N ASN A 260 -18.05 24.68 11.24
CA ASN A 260 -19.17 23.87 11.69
C ASN A 260 -19.05 22.42 11.21
N TYR A 261 -18.36 21.59 12.00
CA TYR A 261 -18.20 20.16 11.71
C TYR A 261 -19.49 19.34 11.75
N GLN A 262 -20.63 19.90 12.14
CA GLN A 262 -21.94 19.23 11.98
C GLN A 262 -22.38 19.18 10.50
N GLN A 263 -21.77 19.98 9.63
CA GLN A 263 -22.02 19.98 8.17
C GLN A 263 -21.13 18.98 7.42
N ALA A 264 -20.11 18.42 8.09
CA ALA A 264 -19.23 17.44 7.47
C ALA A 264 -20.00 16.14 7.20
N LYS A 265 -19.99 15.72 5.94
CA LYS A 265 -20.67 14.53 5.41
C LYS A 265 -19.72 13.35 5.22
N THR A 266 -18.43 13.61 5.06
CA THR A 266 -17.42 12.55 4.96
C THR A 266 -17.24 11.90 6.33
N ASP A 267 -17.26 10.57 6.39
CA ASP A 267 -17.00 9.85 7.64
C ASP A 267 -15.53 9.94 8.04
N ARG A 268 -15.26 9.91 9.35
CA ARG A 268 -13.88 9.78 9.84
C ARG A 268 -13.41 8.34 9.62
N VAL A 269 -12.34 8.18 8.85
CA VAL A 269 -11.67 6.89 8.67
C VAL A 269 -10.87 6.56 9.94
N PRO A 270 -11.10 5.39 10.58
CA PRO A 270 -10.32 4.96 11.74
C PRO A 270 -8.86 4.74 11.35
N PRO A 271 -7.88 5.28 12.09
CA PRO A 271 -6.47 5.06 11.80
C PRO A 271 -6.06 3.60 12.02
N GLU A 272 -5.10 3.12 11.23
CA GLU A 272 -4.59 1.74 11.28
C GLU A 272 -4.12 1.32 12.69
N ASP A 273 -3.55 2.25 13.46
CA ASP A 273 -3.09 2.03 14.85
C ASP A 273 -4.22 1.70 15.84
N ARG A 274 -5.50 1.74 15.39
CA ARG A 274 -6.67 1.26 16.13
C ARG A 274 -6.93 -0.23 15.91
N PHE A 275 -6.18 -0.91 15.06
CA PHE A 275 -6.37 -2.32 14.76
C PHE A 275 -5.13 -3.11 15.16
N ALA A 276 -5.34 -4.21 15.88
CA ALA A 276 -4.29 -5.11 16.29
C ALA A 276 -4.45 -6.46 15.60
N LYS A 277 -3.50 -6.82 14.74
CA LYS A 277 -3.39 -8.15 14.15
C LYS A 277 -2.68 -9.10 15.13
N THR A 278 -3.33 -10.22 15.45
CA THR A 278 -2.78 -11.31 16.27
C THR A 278 -2.77 -12.60 15.44
N VAL A 279 -1.62 -13.23 15.29
CA VAL A 279 -1.52 -14.56 14.67
C VAL A 279 -1.99 -15.61 15.69
N LEU A 280 -3.04 -16.34 15.34
CA LEU A 280 -3.67 -17.36 16.19
C LEU A 280 -3.11 -18.76 15.93
N ASP A 281 -2.82 -19.07 14.67
CA ASP A 281 -2.09 -20.26 14.23
C ASP A 281 -1.23 -19.92 13.01
N PHE A 282 -0.17 -20.69 12.78
CA PHE A 282 0.76 -20.47 11.69
C PHE A 282 1.35 -21.80 11.20
N ASN A 283 2.20 -21.75 10.16
CA ASN A 283 2.72 -22.96 9.54
C ASN A 283 1.60 -23.83 8.92
N LEU A 284 0.55 -23.18 8.39
CA LEU A 284 -0.59 -23.88 7.77
C LEU A 284 -0.19 -24.46 6.41
N ASN A 285 -0.90 -25.50 5.98
CA ASN A 285 -0.62 -26.21 4.73
C ASN A 285 -1.72 -25.96 3.69
N GLU A 286 -1.57 -24.87 2.95
CA GLU A 286 -2.52 -24.48 1.90
C GLU A 286 -3.94 -24.28 2.45
N PRO A 287 -4.12 -23.36 3.41
CA PRO A 287 -5.44 -23.07 3.97
C PRO A 287 -6.35 -22.47 2.89
N MET A 288 -7.65 -22.78 2.89
CA MET A 288 -8.57 -22.44 1.78
C MET A 288 -9.76 -21.58 2.22
N GLU A 289 -10.64 -22.06 3.08
CA GLU A 289 -11.87 -21.35 3.48
C GLU A 289 -12.10 -21.53 4.99
N LEU A 290 -12.73 -20.54 5.62
CA LEU A 290 -13.03 -20.52 7.05
C LEU A 290 -14.47 -20.12 7.32
N ASP A 291 -15.01 -20.59 8.44
CA ASP A 291 -16.32 -20.18 8.92
C ASP A 291 -16.35 -20.25 10.46
N GLU A 292 -17.28 -19.54 11.11
CA GLU A 292 -17.44 -19.62 12.55
C GLU A 292 -18.32 -20.80 12.94
N LEU A 293 -17.82 -21.63 13.85
CA LEU A 293 -18.65 -22.56 14.60
C LEU A 293 -19.33 -21.79 15.74
N PRO A 294 -20.65 -21.54 15.71
CA PRO A 294 -21.29 -20.46 16.48
C PRO A 294 -20.91 -20.42 17.96
N GLY A 295 -20.16 -19.37 18.36
CA GLY A 295 -19.73 -19.11 19.74
C GLY A 295 -18.66 -20.07 20.29
N LYS A 296 -18.09 -20.94 19.45
CA LYS A 296 -17.11 -21.95 19.84
C LYS A 296 -15.73 -21.67 19.28
N GLY A 297 -15.62 -21.26 18.03
CA GLY A 297 -14.34 -21.04 17.40
C GLY A 297 -14.41 -20.86 15.89
N ILE A 298 -13.25 -20.75 15.27
CA ILE A 298 -13.12 -20.63 13.81
C ILE A 298 -12.77 -22.00 13.24
N LEU A 299 -13.66 -22.53 12.43
CA LEU A 299 -13.47 -23.74 11.66
C LEU A 299 -12.83 -23.36 10.33
N PHE A 300 -11.83 -24.11 9.86
CA PHE A 300 -11.19 -23.83 8.58
C PHE A 300 -10.62 -25.09 7.95
N VAL A 301 -10.43 -25.05 6.64
CA VAL A 301 -9.95 -26.18 5.85
C VAL A 301 -8.61 -25.91 5.19
N GLU A 302 -7.81 -26.96 5.07
CA GLU A 302 -6.59 -26.99 4.28
C GLU A 302 -6.80 -27.87 3.04
N ARG A 303 -6.26 -27.44 1.90
CA ARG A 303 -6.51 -28.05 0.58
C ARG A 303 -6.22 -29.54 0.51
N ARG A 304 -5.30 -30.02 1.36
CA ARG A 304 -4.93 -31.44 1.46
C ARG A 304 -5.87 -32.28 2.34
N GLY A 305 -7.05 -31.75 2.67
CA GLY A 305 -8.14 -32.49 3.31
C GLY A 305 -8.20 -32.38 4.82
N LEU A 306 -7.44 -31.48 5.43
CA LEU A 306 -7.47 -31.29 6.88
C LEU A 306 -8.59 -30.30 7.25
N LEU A 307 -9.46 -30.70 8.18
CA LEU A 307 -10.46 -29.84 8.82
C LEU A 307 -9.97 -29.49 10.23
N ARG A 308 -9.93 -28.20 10.57
CA ARG A 308 -9.33 -27.70 11.80
C ARG A 308 -10.24 -26.69 12.50
N LEU A 309 -10.14 -26.61 13.82
CA LEU A 309 -10.89 -25.66 14.66
C LEU A 309 -9.93 -24.92 15.57
N TYR A 310 -9.89 -23.60 15.47
CA TYR A 310 -9.35 -22.73 16.51
C TYR A 310 -10.42 -22.48 17.56
N ASP A 311 -10.28 -23.08 18.74
CA ASP A 311 -11.26 -22.99 19.83
C ASP A 311 -11.04 -21.72 20.67
N PHE A 312 -12.07 -20.89 20.82
CA PHE A 312 -11.99 -19.60 21.53
C PHE A 312 -11.73 -19.75 23.03
N LYS A 313 -12.15 -20.86 23.64
CA LYS A 313 -11.99 -21.11 25.07
C LYS A 313 -10.57 -21.57 25.40
N THR A 314 -10.03 -22.50 24.61
CA THR A 314 -8.70 -23.06 24.83
C THR A 314 -7.59 -22.23 24.19
N LYS A 315 -7.95 -21.38 23.22
CA LYS A 315 -7.04 -20.58 22.39
C LYS A 315 -6.01 -21.44 21.64
N LYS A 316 -6.45 -22.60 21.16
CA LYS A 316 -5.63 -23.57 20.44
C LYS A 316 -6.35 -24.07 19.21
N THR A 317 -5.57 -24.42 18.19
CA THR A 317 -6.08 -25.13 17.01
C THR A 317 -6.03 -26.64 17.23
N GLU A 318 -7.13 -27.32 16.92
CA GLU A 318 -7.27 -28.77 16.93
C GLU A 318 -7.57 -29.30 15.52
N ASN A 319 -7.04 -30.48 15.18
CA ASN A 319 -7.38 -31.17 13.94
C ASN A 319 -8.61 -32.04 14.17
N LEU A 320 -9.70 -31.77 13.46
CA LEU A 320 -10.98 -32.46 13.67
C LEU A 320 -11.13 -33.69 12.76
N ALA A 321 -10.64 -33.61 11.53
CA ALA A 321 -10.70 -34.70 10.55
C ALA A 321 -9.65 -34.55 9.45
N GLN A 322 -9.28 -35.68 8.85
CA GLN A 322 -8.49 -35.77 7.62
C GLN A 322 -9.31 -36.52 6.57
N LEU A 323 -9.76 -35.81 5.53
CA LEU A 323 -10.51 -36.39 4.43
C LEU A 323 -9.55 -37.11 3.46
N ASN A 324 -9.98 -38.27 2.98
CA ASN A 324 -9.33 -38.95 1.87
C ASN A 324 -9.90 -38.41 0.56
N LEU A 325 -9.10 -37.63 -0.16
CA LEU A 325 -9.51 -36.89 -1.35
C LEU A 325 -8.40 -36.89 -2.40
N PHE A 326 -8.73 -36.47 -3.62
CA PHE A 326 -7.72 -36.17 -4.63
C PHE A 326 -7.25 -34.73 -4.45
N TYR A 327 -5.93 -34.51 -4.49
CA TYR A 327 -5.35 -33.17 -4.55
C TYR A 327 -4.30 -33.14 -5.66
N GLY A 328 -4.27 -32.05 -6.42
CA GLY A 328 -3.38 -31.86 -7.57
C GLY A 328 -3.84 -30.67 -8.39
N ASN A 329 -2.91 -29.86 -8.91
CA ASN A 329 -3.23 -28.53 -9.42
C ASN A 329 -4.03 -27.74 -8.36
N GLU A 330 -5.24 -27.28 -8.70
CA GLU A 330 -6.16 -26.58 -7.79
C GLU A 330 -7.14 -27.51 -7.07
N ASP A 331 -7.17 -28.82 -7.36
CA ASP A 331 -8.09 -29.77 -6.69
C ASP A 331 -7.69 -30.01 -5.22
N GLY A 332 -8.68 -30.30 -4.39
CA GLY A 332 -8.47 -30.58 -2.96
C GLY A 332 -9.75 -30.46 -2.15
N LEU A 333 -9.62 -30.11 -0.87
CA LEU A 333 -10.70 -29.59 -0.03
C LEU A 333 -10.73 -28.08 -0.19
N LEU A 334 -11.74 -27.56 -0.88
CA LEU A 334 -11.74 -26.20 -1.40
C LEU A 334 -12.61 -25.25 -0.58
N GLY A 335 -13.72 -25.77 -0.06
CA GLY A 335 -14.68 -24.96 0.65
C GLY A 335 -15.37 -25.62 1.83
N LEU A 336 -15.92 -24.76 2.67
CA LEU A 336 -16.51 -25.01 3.98
C LEU A 336 -17.65 -24.02 4.22
N ALA A 337 -18.81 -24.51 4.64
CA ALA A 337 -19.84 -23.67 5.25
C ALA A 337 -20.46 -24.39 6.46
N VAL A 338 -20.72 -23.64 7.53
CA VAL A 338 -21.45 -24.09 8.71
C VAL A 338 -22.93 -23.78 8.50
N ASP A 339 -23.80 -24.76 8.79
CA ASP A 339 -25.23 -24.55 8.64
C ASP A 339 -25.73 -23.43 9.59
N PRO A 340 -26.59 -22.50 9.14
CA PRO A 340 -27.14 -21.46 10.01
C PRO A 340 -27.87 -22.01 11.25
N ASP A 341 -28.38 -23.25 11.18
CA ASP A 341 -29.01 -23.97 12.29
C ASP A 341 -28.08 -25.01 12.95
N TYR A 342 -26.75 -24.86 12.81
CA TYR A 342 -25.73 -25.77 13.36
C TYR A 342 -25.93 -26.10 14.85
N LYS A 343 -26.44 -25.15 15.64
CA LYS A 343 -26.70 -25.36 17.08
C LYS A 343 -27.69 -26.50 17.33
N ASN A 344 -28.58 -26.77 16.38
CA ASN A 344 -29.61 -27.80 16.49
C ASN A 344 -29.31 -29.03 15.62
N ASN A 345 -28.78 -28.84 14.40
CA ASN A 345 -28.59 -29.94 13.44
C ASN A 345 -27.15 -30.49 13.37
N HIS A 346 -26.17 -29.71 13.85
CA HIS A 346 -24.74 -30.02 13.80
C HIS A 346 -24.18 -30.23 12.39
N TRP A 347 -24.77 -29.62 11.37
CA TRP A 347 -24.37 -29.80 9.98
C TRP A 347 -23.29 -28.82 9.53
N ILE A 348 -22.34 -29.36 8.76
CA ILE A 348 -21.42 -28.56 7.94
C ILE A 348 -21.45 -29.08 6.49
N TYR A 349 -21.01 -28.24 5.57
CA TYR A 349 -20.94 -28.53 4.15
C TYR A 349 -19.50 -28.39 3.68
N LEU A 350 -19.05 -29.33 2.86
CA LEU A 350 -17.70 -29.34 2.31
C LEU A 350 -17.74 -29.46 0.79
N PHE A 351 -16.89 -28.68 0.12
CA PHE A 351 -16.62 -28.79 -1.32
C PHE A 351 -15.24 -29.43 -1.50
N TYR A 352 -15.18 -30.64 -2.07
CA TYR A 352 -13.91 -31.35 -2.27
C TYR A 352 -13.85 -32.24 -3.52
N SER A 353 -12.62 -32.50 -3.97
CA SER A 353 -12.31 -33.37 -5.11
C SER A 353 -12.24 -34.84 -4.69
N VAL A 354 -13.09 -35.70 -5.27
CA VAL A 354 -13.27 -37.08 -4.81
C VAL A 354 -12.00 -37.93 -5.02
N ALA A 355 -11.63 -38.77 -4.05
CA ALA A 355 -10.47 -39.66 -4.18
C ALA A 355 -10.60 -40.64 -5.36
N GLY A 356 -9.45 -41.15 -5.84
CA GLY A 356 -9.40 -42.15 -6.91
C GLY A 356 -9.22 -41.53 -8.31
N LYS A 357 -9.61 -42.26 -9.36
CA LYS A 357 -9.35 -41.87 -10.77
C LYS A 357 -10.48 -41.06 -11.40
N GLU A 358 -11.67 -41.07 -10.81
CA GLU A 358 -12.81 -40.33 -11.35
C GLU A 358 -12.62 -38.84 -11.14
N SER A 359 -12.70 -38.08 -12.22
CA SER A 359 -12.52 -36.62 -12.21
C SER A 359 -13.84 -35.94 -11.89
N LYS A 360 -14.15 -35.84 -10.58
CA LYS A 360 -15.36 -35.19 -10.07
C LYS A 360 -15.10 -34.53 -8.72
N GLN A 361 -15.90 -33.52 -8.42
CA GLN A 361 -15.95 -32.85 -7.12
C GLN A 361 -17.35 -33.00 -6.51
N HIS A 362 -17.42 -33.07 -5.18
CA HIS A 362 -18.66 -33.16 -4.41
C HIS A 362 -18.88 -31.90 -3.59
N ILE A 363 -20.14 -31.51 -3.49
CA ILE A 363 -20.64 -30.69 -2.39
C ILE A 363 -21.44 -31.63 -1.50
N SER A 364 -20.95 -31.87 -0.29
CA SER A 364 -21.55 -32.82 0.64
C SER A 364 -21.81 -32.21 2.01
N ARG A 365 -22.90 -32.63 2.64
CA ARG A 365 -23.21 -32.35 4.05
C ARG A 365 -22.67 -33.45 4.94
N PHE A 366 -22.17 -33.06 6.11
CA PHE A 366 -21.70 -33.96 7.17
C PHE A 366 -22.20 -33.49 8.54
N ASN A 367 -22.26 -34.40 9.50
CA ASN A 367 -22.46 -34.08 10.91
C ASN A 367 -21.10 -33.82 11.57
N LEU A 368 -21.00 -32.72 12.32
CA LEU A 368 -19.85 -32.33 13.13
C LEU A 368 -20.29 -32.16 14.59
N GLU A 369 -20.09 -33.19 15.40
CA GLU A 369 -20.48 -33.21 16.83
C GLU A 369 -19.24 -33.47 17.69
N ASP A 370 -19.18 -32.87 18.88
CA ASP A 370 -18.09 -33.11 19.85
C ASP A 370 -16.66 -32.97 19.28
N ASN A 371 -16.43 -31.95 18.44
CA ASN A 371 -15.14 -31.72 17.73
C ASN A 371 -14.75 -32.87 16.79
N LYS A 372 -15.71 -33.64 16.27
CA LYS A 372 -15.42 -34.77 15.39
C LYS A 372 -16.37 -34.81 14.19
N LEU A 373 -15.79 -34.86 13.01
CA LEU A 373 -16.55 -35.05 11.77
C LEU A 373 -16.93 -36.52 11.62
N ASP A 374 -18.21 -36.82 11.50
CA ASP A 374 -18.67 -38.17 11.15
C ASP A 374 -18.64 -38.35 9.62
N LEU A 375 -17.55 -38.94 9.11
CA LEU A 375 -17.41 -39.21 7.67
C LEU A 375 -18.48 -40.17 7.12
N ALA A 376 -19.09 -41.02 7.96
CA ALA A 376 -20.14 -41.94 7.52
C ALA A 376 -21.50 -41.25 7.35
N SER A 377 -21.65 -40.02 7.85
CA SER A 377 -22.88 -39.22 7.75
C SER A 377 -23.05 -38.52 6.39
N GLU A 378 -22.09 -38.68 5.47
CA GLU A 378 -22.06 -37.97 4.19
C GLU A 378 -23.41 -38.03 3.45
N LYS A 379 -23.90 -36.85 3.07
CA LYS A 379 -24.95 -36.68 2.06
C LYS A 379 -24.40 -35.86 0.90
N VAL A 380 -24.34 -36.45 -0.29
CA VAL A 380 -23.91 -35.74 -1.50
C VAL A 380 -25.07 -34.92 -2.05
N LEU A 381 -24.94 -33.60 -2.05
CA LEU A 381 -25.94 -32.69 -2.61
C LEU A 381 -25.74 -32.55 -4.11
N LEU A 382 -24.51 -32.21 -4.53
CA LEU A 382 -24.16 -31.98 -5.92
C LEU A 382 -22.86 -32.68 -6.30
N THR A 383 -22.80 -33.13 -7.55
CA THR A 383 -21.57 -33.62 -8.17
C THR A 383 -21.22 -32.72 -9.34
N ILE A 384 -20.05 -32.09 -9.27
CA ILE A 384 -19.52 -31.22 -10.31
C ILE A 384 -18.55 -32.05 -11.16
N PRO A 385 -18.75 -32.12 -12.49
CA PRO A 385 -17.74 -32.71 -13.37
C PRO A 385 -16.50 -31.82 -13.38
N THR A 386 -15.30 -32.40 -13.30
CA THR A 386 -14.06 -31.64 -13.43
C THR A 386 -13.11 -32.34 -14.39
N ASP A 387 -12.21 -31.59 -15.00
CA ASP A 387 -11.04 -32.07 -15.73
C ASP A 387 -9.79 -31.75 -14.90
N ARG A 388 -9.18 -32.81 -14.35
CA ARG A 388 -7.97 -32.77 -13.53
C ARG A 388 -6.71 -32.30 -14.26
N HIS A 389 -6.75 -32.17 -15.58
CA HIS A 389 -5.64 -31.58 -16.34
C HIS A 389 -5.66 -30.04 -16.30
N CYS A 390 -6.70 -29.45 -15.71
CA CYS A 390 -6.82 -28.03 -15.48
C CYS A 390 -7.37 -27.79 -14.06
N CYS A 391 -8.07 -26.69 -13.92
CA CYS A 391 -7.75 -25.53 -13.12
C CYS A 391 -9.05 -24.72 -13.02
N HIS A 392 -9.05 -23.57 -12.36
CA HIS A 392 -10.25 -22.77 -12.08
C HIS A 392 -11.33 -23.60 -11.39
N SER A 393 -11.02 -24.14 -10.22
CA SER A 393 -12.00 -24.94 -9.47
C SER A 393 -13.11 -24.08 -8.86
N GLY A 394 -12.89 -22.78 -8.64
CA GLY A 394 -13.72 -21.99 -7.73
C GLY A 394 -13.60 -22.55 -6.31
N GLY A 395 -14.73 -22.82 -5.66
CA GLY A 395 -14.77 -23.72 -4.51
C GLY A 395 -15.40 -23.15 -3.24
N ALA A 396 -15.86 -21.90 -3.24
CA ALA A 396 -16.42 -21.26 -2.05
C ALA A 396 -17.85 -21.74 -1.77
N LEU A 397 -18.18 -21.83 -0.47
CA LEU A 397 -19.51 -22.17 0.03
C LEU A 397 -19.97 -21.09 1.01
N GLU A 398 -21.13 -20.47 0.75
CA GLU A 398 -21.63 -19.38 1.60
C GLU A 398 -23.15 -19.46 1.78
N PHE A 399 -23.62 -19.32 3.02
CA PHE A 399 -25.05 -19.25 3.31
C PHE A 399 -25.56 -17.81 3.23
N GLY A 400 -26.60 -17.60 2.41
CA GLY A 400 -27.36 -16.35 2.46
C GLY A 400 -28.35 -16.30 3.63
N PRO A 401 -28.93 -15.12 3.94
CA PRO A 401 -29.84 -14.93 5.08
C PRO A 401 -31.12 -15.76 5.02
N ASP A 402 -31.54 -16.21 3.83
CA ASP A 402 -32.69 -17.10 3.65
C ASP A 402 -32.35 -18.59 3.84
N GLY A 403 -31.12 -18.88 4.27
CA GLY A 403 -30.54 -20.21 4.41
C GLY A 403 -30.38 -20.94 3.08
N ASN A 404 -30.23 -20.21 1.97
CA ASN A 404 -29.82 -20.77 0.68
C ASN A 404 -28.30 -20.87 0.66
N LEU A 405 -27.77 -21.97 0.14
CA LEU A 405 -26.34 -22.20 -0.06
C LEU A 405 -25.92 -21.71 -1.44
N PHE A 406 -24.99 -20.77 -1.47
CA PHE A 406 -24.29 -20.31 -2.67
C PHE A 406 -23.00 -21.12 -2.86
N ILE A 407 -22.72 -21.51 -4.09
CA ILE A 407 -21.60 -22.40 -4.43
C ILE A 407 -20.87 -21.83 -5.64
N THR A 408 -19.60 -21.45 -5.49
CA THR A 408 -18.82 -20.94 -6.63
C THR A 408 -18.15 -22.08 -7.38
N VAL A 409 -18.33 -22.13 -8.70
CA VAL A 409 -17.78 -23.19 -9.54
C VAL A 409 -17.11 -22.57 -10.76
N GLY A 410 -15.80 -22.70 -10.86
CA GLY A 410 -15.06 -22.17 -12.02
C GLY A 410 -15.34 -22.94 -13.31
N ASP A 411 -14.92 -22.37 -14.43
CA ASP A 411 -15.23 -22.84 -15.79
C ASP A 411 -14.52 -24.15 -16.14
N ASN A 412 -13.49 -24.48 -15.37
CA ASN A 412 -12.61 -25.61 -15.53
C ASN A 412 -12.03 -25.72 -16.95
N THR A 413 -11.66 -24.58 -17.54
CA THR A 413 -11.14 -24.48 -18.91
C THR A 413 -9.66 -24.15 -18.93
N ASN A 414 -8.88 -24.89 -19.71
CA ASN A 414 -7.46 -24.63 -19.86
C ASN A 414 -7.24 -23.29 -20.58
N PRO A 415 -6.59 -22.30 -19.93
CA PRO A 415 -6.45 -20.97 -20.51
C PRO A 415 -5.29 -20.87 -21.51
N PHE A 416 -4.42 -21.87 -21.60
CA PHE A 416 -3.23 -21.84 -22.44
C PHE A 416 -3.57 -21.96 -23.92
N GLU A 417 -2.62 -21.63 -24.79
CA GLU A 417 -2.78 -21.66 -26.25
C GLU A 417 -3.87 -20.72 -26.83
N SER A 418 -4.40 -19.83 -25.99
CA SER A 418 -5.27 -18.70 -26.38
C SER A 418 -4.50 -17.39 -26.58
N SER A 419 -3.19 -17.39 -26.36
CA SER A 419 -2.34 -16.18 -26.24
C SER A 419 -2.79 -15.21 -25.12
N GLY A 420 -3.45 -15.72 -24.08
CA GLY A 420 -3.91 -14.93 -22.93
C GLY A 420 -5.29 -14.27 -23.13
N PHE A 421 -5.99 -14.54 -24.24
CA PHE A 421 -7.36 -14.07 -24.48
C PHE A 421 -8.37 -15.19 -24.18
N ALA A 422 -9.64 -14.99 -24.55
CA ALA A 422 -10.70 -16.00 -24.39
C ALA A 422 -10.32 -17.35 -25.04
N PRO A 423 -10.30 -18.47 -24.26
CA PRO A 423 -10.09 -19.81 -24.78
C PRO A 423 -11.42 -20.36 -25.34
N ILE A 424 -11.61 -20.22 -26.66
CA ILE A 424 -12.81 -20.67 -27.39
C ILE A 424 -12.43 -21.65 -28.53
N ASP A 425 -11.53 -22.58 -28.24
CA ASP A 425 -10.94 -23.47 -29.26
C ASP A 425 -11.81 -24.70 -29.57
N GLU A 426 -12.56 -24.62 -30.68
CA GLU A 426 -13.54 -25.63 -31.09
C GLU A 426 -12.96 -26.81 -31.88
N ARG A 427 -11.64 -26.87 -32.06
CA ARG A 427 -10.98 -27.94 -32.83
C ARG A 427 -11.25 -29.32 -32.23
N GLU A 428 -11.26 -30.35 -33.07
CA GLU A 428 -11.43 -31.73 -32.61
C GLU A 428 -10.33 -32.11 -31.60
N GLY A 429 -10.71 -32.75 -30.49
CA GLY A 429 -9.80 -33.10 -29.39
C GLY A 429 -9.40 -31.93 -28.47
N ARG A 430 -9.90 -30.71 -28.73
CA ARG A 430 -9.55 -29.49 -27.99
C ARG A 430 -10.63 -28.99 -27.04
N LYS A 431 -11.65 -29.81 -26.75
CA LYS A 431 -12.74 -29.49 -25.82
C LYS A 431 -12.26 -28.91 -24.47
N GLY A 432 -11.10 -29.30 -23.93
CA GLY A 432 -10.55 -28.73 -22.70
C GLY A 432 -10.23 -27.22 -22.74
N TRP A 433 -10.08 -26.65 -23.94
CA TRP A 433 -9.69 -25.26 -24.23
C TRP A 433 -10.84 -24.41 -24.79
N ASP A 434 -12.07 -24.89 -24.64
CA ASP A 434 -13.28 -24.20 -25.09
C ASP A 434 -14.14 -23.84 -23.87
N ALA A 435 -14.05 -22.60 -23.39
CA ALA A 435 -14.83 -22.10 -22.26
C ALA A 435 -16.33 -21.99 -22.59
N GLN A 436 -16.70 -22.01 -23.88
CA GLN A 436 -18.11 -21.99 -24.29
C GLN A 436 -18.86 -23.25 -23.86
N ARG A 437 -18.15 -24.36 -23.66
CA ARG A 437 -18.74 -25.63 -23.19
C ARG A 437 -19.23 -25.59 -21.73
N SER A 438 -18.75 -24.63 -20.93
CA SER A 438 -19.03 -24.50 -19.49
C SER A 438 -19.60 -23.13 -19.17
N ALA A 439 -18.76 -22.09 -19.08
CA ALA A 439 -19.18 -20.74 -18.73
C ALA A 439 -20.26 -20.19 -19.67
N GLY A 440 -20.17 -20.50 -20.97
CA GLY A 440 -21.21 -20.18 -21.97
C GLY A 440 -22.37 -21.18 -22.08
N ASN A 441 -22.30 -22.36 -21.45
CA ASN A 441 -23.27 -23.45 -21.64
C ASN A 441 -24.31 -23.47 -20.51
N THR A 442 -25.56 -23.11 -20.81
CA THR A 442 -26.64 -23.03 -19.81
C THR A 442 -27.01 -24.36 -19.17
N ASN A 443 -26.56 -25.48 -19.74
CA ASN A 443 -26.80 -26.83 -19.26
C ASN A 443 -25.59 -27.46 -18.53
N ASP A 444 -24.59 -26.65 -18.15
CA ASP A 444 -23.40 -27.08 -17.39
C ASP A 444 -23.28 -26.30 -16.07
N LEU A 445 -22.86 -26.96 -14.99
CA LEU A 445 -22.72 -26.37 -13.66
C LEU A 445 -21.42 -25.59 -13.48
N ARG A 446 -20.44 -25.74 -14.38
CA ARG A 446 -19.16 -25.01 -14.34
C ARG A 446 -19.26 -23.62 -14.94
N GLY A 447 -18.46 -22.70 -14.40
CA GLY A 447 -18.40 -21.29 -14.81
C GLY A 447 -19.61 -20.48 -14.32
N ASN A 448 -20.05 -20.77 -13.09
CA ASN A 448 -21.26 -20.23 -12.49
C ASN A 448 -21.09 -20.03 -10.97
N ILE A 449 -22.00 -19.26 -10.38
CA ILE A 449 -22.31 -19.35 -8.95
C ILE A 449 -23.71 -19.93 -8.84
N LEU A 450 -23.80 -21.09 -8.18
CA LEU A 450 -25.04 -21.82 -7.97
C LEU A 450 -25.74 -21.35 -6.69
N ARG A 451 -27.05 -21.52 -6.62
CA ARG A 451 -27.85 -21.25 -5.42
C ARG A 451 -28.89 -22.34 -5.22
N ILE A 452 -28.76 -23.09 -4.14
CA ILE A 452 -29.66 -24.20 -3.77
C ILE A 452 -30.17 -24.02 -2.34
N LYS A 453 -31.23 -24.73 -1.96
CA LYS A 453 -31.66 -24.84 -0.56
C LYS A 453 -31.43 -26.28 -0.09
N PRO A 454 -30.44 -26.54 0.78
CA PRO A 454 -30.27 -27.85 1.39
C PRO A 454 -31.52 -28.27 2.18
N GLU A 455 -31.89 -29.54 2.11
CA GLU A 455 -33.03 -30.12 2.83
C GLU A 455 -32.55 -31.14 3.88
N ASP A 456 -33.39 -31.40 4.89
CA ASP A 456 -33.05 -32.24 6.04
C ASP A 456 -32.70 -33.68 5.65
N ASP A 457 -33.34 -34.21 4.62
CA ASP A 457 -33.13 -35.58 4.14
C ASP A 457 -31.81 -35.76 3.37
N GLY A 458 -31.06 -34.67 3.17
CA GLY A 458 -29.80 -34.65 2.41
C GLY A 458 -29.98 -34.39 0.92
N THR A 459 -31.20 -34.04 0.47
CA THR A 459 -31.46 -33.51 -0.87
C THR A 459 -31.36 -31.98 -0.87
N TYR A 460 -31.75 -31.34 -1.98
CA TYR A 460 -31.87 -29.90 -2.07
C TYR A 460 -33.08 -29.51 -2.93
N SER A 461 -33.64 -28.33 -2.69
CA SER A 461 -34.64 -27.69 -3.54
C SER A 461 -34.07 -26.49 -4.31
N ILE A 462 -34.78 -26.08 -5.36
CA ILE A 462 -34.39 -24.94 -6.21
C ILE A 462 -35.06 -23.66 -5.69
N PRO A 463 -34.30 -22.66 -5.22
CA PRO A 463 -34.86 -21.37 -4.81
C PRO A 463 -35.47 -20.60 -5.99
N LYS A 464 -36.58 -19.90 -5.73
CA LYS A 464 -37.17 -18.99 -6.72
C LYS A 464 -36.22 -17.84 -7.05
N GLY A 465 -36.22 -17.40 -8.30
CA GLY A 465 -35.40 -16.27 -8.76
C GLY A 465 -33.97 -16.65 -9.17
N ASN A 466 -33.66 -17.96 -9.28
CA ASN A 466 -32.49 -18.40 -10.03
C ASN A 466 -32.64 -18.02 -11.51
N LEU A 467 -31.52 -17.95 -12.24
CA LEU A 467 -31.47 -17.42 -13.61
C LEU A 467 -32.39 -18.21 -14.56
N PHE A 468 -32.47 -19.52 -14.36
CA PHE A 468 -33.34 -20.40 -15.12
C PHE A 468 -34.37 -21.06 -14.20
N PRO A 469 -35.67 -20.85 -14.43
CA PRO A 469 -36.72 -21.56 -13.70
C PRO A 469 -36.62 -23.08 -13.91
N GLU A 470 -37.01 -23.84 -12.90
CA GLU A 470 -37.10 -25.31 -12.98
C GLU A 470 -37.97 -25.75 -14.18
N GLY A 471 -37.49 -26.76 -14.90
CA GLY A 471 -38.14 -27.28 -16.12
C GLY A 471 -37.81 -26.50 -17.40
N THR A 472 -37.04 -25.41 -17.33
CA THR A 472 -36.59 -24.68 -18.54
C THR A 472 -35.69 -25.58 -19.40
N PRO A 473 -36.07 -25.88 -20.66
CA PRO A 473 -35.31 -26.82 -21.50
C PRO A 473 -33.87 -26.37 -21.75
N LYS A 474 -32.93 -27.32 -21.70
CA LYS A 474 -31.49 -27.11 -21.93
C LYS A 474 -30.85 -26.12 -20.94
N THR A 475 -31.32 -26.12 -19.70
CA THR A 475 -30.75 -25.29 -18.64
C THR A 475 -30.61 -26.06 -17.33
N ARG A 476 -29.74 -25.57 -16.45
CA ARG A 476 -29.61 -26.00 -15.07
C ARG A 476 -30.29 -25.00 -14.13
N PRO A 477 -31.35 -25.40 -13.40
CA PRO A 477 -32.07 -24.49 -12.51
C PRO A 477 -31.29 -24.07 -11.27
N GLU A 478 -30.18 -24.73 -10.96
CA GLU A 478 -29.27 -24.38 -9.85
C GLU A 478 -28.52 -23.06 -10.08
N ILE A 479 -28.44 -22.60 -11.33
CA ILE A 479 -27.63 -21.44 -11.73
C ILE A 479 -28.28 -20.13 -11.27
N TYR A 480 -27.57 -19.36 -10.43
CA TYR A 480 -27.95 -18.00 -10.04
C TYR A 480 -27.16 -16.95 -10.82
N VAL A 481 -25.84 -17.10 -10.87
CA VAL A 481 -24.94 -16.32 -11.73
C VAL A 481 -24.31 -17.25 -12.74
N LYS A 482 -24.23 -16.82 -14.00
CA LYS A 482 -23.55 -17.55 -15.07
C LYS A 482 -22.48 -16.69 -15.72
N GLY A 483 -21.51 -17.30 -16.37
CA GLY A 483 -20.51 -16.60 -17.17
C GLY A 483 -19.38 -16.06 -16.33
N CYS A 484 -18.90 -16.88 -15.40
CA CYS A 484 -17.71 -16.62 -14.62
C CYS A 484 -16.55 -17.50 -15.14
N ARG A 485 -15.32 -17.05 -14.98
CA ARG A 485 -14.11 -17.83 -15.29
C ARG A 485 -13.66 -18.63 -14.08
N ASN A 486 -13.26 -17.94 -13.02
CA ASN A 486 -12.85 -18.52 -11.75
C ASN A 486 -13.35 -17.62 -10.58
N PRO A 487 -14.65 -17.71 -10.23
CA PRO A 487 -15.22 -17.00 -9.09
C PRO A 487 -14.71 -17.65 -7.80
N PHE A 488 -13.52 -17.28 -7.33
CA PHE A 488 -12.80 -18.10 -6.35
C PHE A 488 -13.30 -17.91 -4.91
N ARG A 489 -13.50 -16.67 -4.47
CA ARG A 489 -14.10 -16.34 -3.16
C ARG A 489 -15.26 -15.38 -3.33
N ALA A 490 -16.34 -15.68 -2.61
CA ALA A 490 -17.58 -14.94 -2.65
C ALA A 490 -18.11 -14.74 -1.24
N SER A 491 -18.93 -13.70 -1.05
CA SER A 491 -19.61 -13.42 0.20
C SER A 491 -21.03 -12.94 -0.08
N VAL A 492 -21.95 -13.29 0.82
CA VAL A 492 -23.34 -12.87 0.75
C VAL A 492 -23.61 -11.89 1.88
N ASP A 493 -24.11 -10.72 1.53
CA ASP A 493 -24.51 -9.72 2.53
C ASP A 493 -25.68 -10.27 3.37
N SER A 494 -25.46 -10.38 4.68
CA SER A 494 -26.41 -10.90 5.67
C SER A 494 -27.70 -10.08 5.76
N LYS A 495 -27.72 -8.81 5.32
CA LYS A 495 -28.91 -7.95 5.38
C LYS A 495 -29.68 -7.92 4.09
N THR A 496 -28.99 -7.79 2.96
CA THR A 496 -29.64 -7.62 1.65
C THR A 496 -29.78 -8.92 0.88
N GLY A 497 -28.96 -9.93 1.19
CA GLY A 497 -28.82 -11.15 0.40
C GLY A 497 -28.09 -10.93 -0.93
N TYR A 498 -27.47 -9.77 -1.14
CA TYR A 498 -26.67 -9.50 -2.34
C TYR A 498 -25.36 -10.27 -2.30
N LEU A 499 -24.98 -10.79 -3.46
CA LEU A 499 -23.78 -11.61 -3.64
C LEU A 499 -22.64 -10.75 -4.19
N TYR A 500 -21.46 -10.87 -3.61
CA TYR A 500 -20.22 -10.24 -4.08
C TYR A 500 -19.16 -11.32 -4.30
N TRP A 501 -18.34 -11.19 -5.34
CA TRP A 501 -17.24 -12.13 -5.59
C TRP A 501 -16.11 -11.46 -6.38
N GLY A 502 -14.93 -12.07 -6.32
CA GLY A 502 -13.86 -11.80 -7.26
C GLY A 502 -13.77 -12.89 -8.33
N ASP A 503 -13.66 -12.51 -9.61
CA ASP A 503 -13.48 -13.43 -10.74
C ASP A 503 -12.11 -13.22 -11.42
N VAL A 504 -11.26 -14.25 -11.36
CA VAL A 504 -9.90 -14.20 -11.93
C VAL A 504 -9.96 -14.30 -13.45
N GLY A 505 -9.41 -13.28 -14.12
CA GLY A 505 -9.44 -13.14 -15.58
C GLY A 505 -8.31 -13.82 -16.36
N PRO A 506 -8.28 -13.64 -17.68
CA PRO A 506 -7.25 -14.17 -18.55
C PRO A 506 -5.98 -13.28 -18.55
N ASP A 507 -4.86 -13.79 -19.07
CA ASP A 507 -3.51 -13.21 -18.87
C ASP A 507 -2.97 -12.32 -20.00
N ALA A 508 -3.81 -11.83 -20.92
CA ALA A 508 -3.35 -10.98 -22.02
C ALA A 508 -2.80 -9.64 -21.51
N GLY A 509 -1.47 -9.46 -21.53
CA GLY A 509 -0.84 -8.24 -20.99
C GLY A 509 -1.23 -6.92 -21.69
N LYS A 510 -1.84 -6.96 -22.88
CA LYS A 510 -2.38 -5.79 -23.58
C LYS A 510 -3.58 -6.16 -24.46
N ALA A 511 -4.43 -5.18 -24.75
CA ALA A 511 -5.51 -5.35 -25.71
C ALA A 511 -4.97 -5.58 -27.13
N ASP A 512 -5.72 -6.35 -27.93
CA ASP A 512 -5.46 -6.57 -29.34
C ASP A 512 -6.78 -6.42 -30.11
N PRO A 513 -6.90 -5.44 -31.04
CA PRO A 513 -8.12 -5.24 -31.82
C PRO A 513 -8.61 -6.47 -32.61
N GLN A 514 -7.73 -7.45 -32.86
CA GLN A 514 -8.07 -8.71 -33.51
C GLN A 514 -8.45 -9.80 -32.50
N ARG A 515 -8.20 -9.66 -31.20
CA ARG A 515 -8.52 -10.71 -30.21
C ARG A 515 -9.54 -10.26 -29.17
N GLY A 516 -9.36 -9.08 -28.59
CA GLY A 516 -10.20 -8.55 -27.52
C GLY A 516 -9.45 -7.61 -26.57
N PRO A 517 -10.07 -7.29 -25.42
CA PRO A 517 -9.46 -6.45 -24.39
C PRO A 517 -8.20 -7.10 -23.78
N SER A 518 -7.43 -6.32 -23.02
CA SER A 518 -6.40 -6.88 -22.14
C SER A 518 -7.03 -7.79 -21.08
N GLY A 519 -6.24 -8.73 -20.59
CA GLY A 519 -6.56 -9.51 -19.40
C GLY A 519 -6.94 -8.61 -18.22
N MET A 520 -8.01 -8.98 -17.52
CA MET A 520 -8.50 -8.26 -16.34
C MET A 520 -9.30 -9.19 -15.43
N GLY A 521 -9.11 -9.05 -14.12
CA GLY A 521 -9.98 -9.62 -13.11
C GLY A 521 -11.20 -8.74 -12.88
N GLU A 522 -12.15 -9.21 -12.10
CA GLU A 522 -13.38 -8.48 -11.80
C GLU A 522 -13.70 -8.60 -10.31
N TYR A 523 -14.13 -7.49 -9.70
CA TYR A 523 -15.00 -7.55 -8.53
C TYR A 523 -16.42 -7.34 -9.01
N ASP A 524 -17.30 -8.27 -8.66
CA ASP A 524 -18.66 -8.32 -9.17
C ASP A 524 -19.70 -8.28 -8.04
N GLN A 525 -20.92 -7.91 -8.42
CA GLN A 525 -22.07 -7.81 -7.53
C GLN A 525 -23.34 -8.31 -8.22
N ALA A 526 -24.05 -9.25 -7.60
CA ALA A 526 -25.35 -9.72 -8.06
C ALA A 526 -26.45 -9.40 -7.05
N ARG A 527 -27.21 -8.35 -7.33
CA ARG A 527 -28.47 -8.01 -6.61
C ARG A 527 -29.64 -8.90 -7.03
N LYS A 528 -29.50 -9.59 -8.15
CA LYS A 528 -30.41 -10.59 -8.72
C LYS A 528 -29.62 -11.53 -9.63
N ALA A 529 -30.22 -12.65 -9.99
CA ALA A 529 -29.64 -13.59 -10.96
C ALA A 529 -29.32 -12.93 -12.32
N GLY A 530 -28.26 -13.38 -12.99
CA GLY A 530 -27.80 -12.79 -14.25
C GLY A 530 -26.64 -13.54 -14.93
N TYR A 531 -26.18 -13.00 -16.07
CA TYR A 531 -25.07 -13.52 -16.86
C TYR A 531 -23.94 -12.48 -16.95
N TRP A 532 -22.72 -12.82 -16.54
CA TRP A 532 -21.53 -11.95 -16.51
C TRP A 532 -20.62 -12.11 -17.74
N GLY A 533 -21.11 -12.81 -18.77
CA GLY A 533 -20.60 -12.67 -20.12
C GLY A 533 -19.36 -13.49 -20.49
N TRP A 534 -18.57 -14.03 -19.54
CA TRP A 534 -17.46 -14.92 -19.89
C TRP A 534 -17.96 -16.16 -20.67
N PRO A 535 -17.29 -16.60 -21.76
CA PRO A 535 -16.00 -16.10 -22.31
C PRO A 535 -16.10 -15.01 -23.39
N TYR A 536 -17.27 -14.42 -23.62
CA TYR A 536 -17.52 -13.51 -24.74
C TYR A 536 -17.20 -12.05 -24.44
N THR A 537 -17.35 -11.65 -23.17
CA THR A 537 -17.07 -10.30 -22.68
C THR A 537 -16.33 -10.35 -21.35
N ARG A 538 -15.79 -9.22 -20.92
CA ARG A 538 -15.21 -8.98 -19.59
C ARG A 538 -15.44 -7.51 -19.21
N GLY A 539 -15.17 -7.13 -17.97
CA GLY A 539 -15.18 -5.77 -17.45
C GLY A 539 -16.54 -5.09 -17.62
N TYR A 540 -16.53 -3.92 -18.24
CA TYR A 540 -17.74 -3.16 -18.56
C TYR A 540 -18.40 -3.64 -19.86
N ASN A 541 -18.40 -4.95 -20.07
CA ASN A 541 -18.82 -5.67 -21.27
C ASN A 541 -17.93 -5.40 -22.50
N GLU A 542 -16.62 -5.22 -22.33
CA GLU A 542 -15.69 -5.21 -23.46
C GLU A 542 -15.74 -6.56 -24.20
N PRO A 543 -16.06 -6.59 -25.51
CA PRO A 543 -16.23 -7.85 -26.24
C PRO A 543 -14.91 -8.39 -26.78
N TYR A 544 -14.78 -9.72 -26.75
CA TYR A 544 -13.78 -10.45 -27.54
C TYR A 544 -14.24 -10.62 -28.99
N ASN A 545 -13.29 -10.96 -29.86
CA ASN A 545 -13.59 -11.41 -31.21
C ASN A 545 -13.88 -12.92 -31.21
N ASP A 546 -14.82 -13.33 -32.06
CA ASP A 546 -15.02 -14.73 -32.38
C ASP A 546 -13.83 -15.24 -33.21
N PHE A 547 -12.87 -15.87 -32.55
CA PHE A 547 -11.57 -16.20 -33.13
C PHE A 547 -11.55 -17.64 -33.65
N ASP A 548 -11.33 -17.80 -34.95
CA ASP A 548 -11.16 -19.10 -35.59
C ASP A 548 -9.73 -19.60 -35.35
N PHE A 549 -9.59 -20.58 -34.45
CA PHE A 549 -8.33 -21.24 -34.11
C PHE A 549 -7.77 -22.16 -35.21
N VAL A 550 -8.58 -22.57 -36.19
CA VAL A 550 -8.12 -23.34 -37.36
C VAL A 550 -7.50 -22.40 -38.38
N ALA A 551 -8.20 -21.32 -38.72
CA ALA A 551 -7.73 -20.34 -39.70
C ALA A 551 -6.69 -19.36 -39.12
N GLY A 552 -6.62 -19.22 -37.79
CA GLY A 552 -5.82 -18.21 -37.10
C GLY A 552 -6.32 -16.80 -37.41
N LYS A 553 -7.64 -16.61 -37.53
CA LYS A 553 -8.27 -15.38 -37.99
C LYS A 553 -9.43 -14.97 -37.10
N SER A 554 -9.59 -13.67 -36.95
CA SER A 554 -10.66 -13.07 -36.15
C SER A 554 -11.90 -12.84 -37.00
N GLY A 555 -13.03 -13.29 -36.49
CA GLY A 555 -14.36 -12.93 -36.95
C GLY A 555 -14.87 -11.64 -36.29
N GLU A 556 -16.20 -11.51 -36.30
CA GLU A 556 -16.91 -10.39 -35.69
C GLU A 556 -16.71 -10.34 -34.17
N LYS A 557 -16.90 -9.15 -33.58
CA LYS A 557 -16.95 -9.02 -32.13
C LYS A 557 -18.26 -9.59 -31.60
N PHE A 558 -18.21 -10.23 -30.45
CA PHE A 558 -19.42 -10.64 -29.75
C PHE A 558 -20.28 -9.42 -29.38
N ASN A 559 -21.60 -9.57 -29.45
CA ASN A 559 -22.55 -8.54 -29.04
C ASN A 559 -23.04 -8.83 -27.61
N PRO A 560 -22.68 -8.02 -26.59
CA PRO A 560 -23.05 -8.26 -25.20
C PRO A 560 -24.56 -8.40 -24.95
N ASP A 561 -25.40 -7.77 -25.78
CA ASP A 561 -26.86 -7.83 -25.66
C ASP A 561 -27.47 -9.05 -26.38
N HIS A 562 -26.71 -9.68 -27.28
CA HIS A 562 -27.16 -10.75 -28.19
C HIS A 562 -26.10 -11.84 -28.36
N LEU A 563 -25.63 -12.39 -27.23
CA LEU A 563 -24.62 -13.44 -27.22
C LEU A 563 -25.17 -14.78 -27.74
N ILE A 564 -24.38 -15.42 -28.61
CA ILE A 564 -24.68 -16.71 -29.24
C ILE A 564 -23.56 -17.68 -28.90
N ASN A 565 -23.94 -18.85 -28.39
CA ASN A 565 -23.06 -19.99 -28.17
C ASN A 565 -23.40 -21.09 -29.18
N ASP A 566 -22.72 -21.06 -30.32
CA ASP A 566 -22.81 -22.04 -31.40
C ASP A 566 -21.69 -23.07 -31.38
N SER A 567 -20.86 -23.09 -30.32
CA SER A 567 -19.83 -24.11 -30.13
C SER A 567 -20.37 -25.52 -30.28
N PRO A 568 -19.63 -26.43 -30.94
CA PRO A 568 -20.01 -27.83 -31.06
C PRO A 568 -20.04 -28.55 -29.70
N ASN A 569 -19.47 -27.95 -28.65
CA ASN A 569 -19.47 -28.48 -27.29
C ASN A 569 -20.63 -27.95 -26.42
N ASN A 570 -21.50 -27.09 -26.94
CA ASN A 570 -22.65 -26.55 -26.23
C ASN A 570 -23.83 -27.54 -26.22
N SER A 571 -24.27 -27.92 -25.02
CA SER A 571 -25.50 -28.73 -24.81
C SER A 571 -26.68 -27.90 -24.32
N GLY A 572 -26.47 -26.60 -24.09
CA GLY A 572 -27.42 -25.64 -23.56
C GLY A 572 -28.21 -24.89 -24.63
N MET A 573 -28.75 -23.75 -24.23
CA MET A 573 -29.33 -22.77 -25.13
C MET A 573 -28.22 -22.13 -25.97
N GLN A 574 -28.53 -21.82 -27.23
CA GLN A 574 -27.61 -21.07 -28.10
C GLN A 574 -27.71 -19.56 -27.83
N ARG A 575 -28.91 -19.02 -27.68
CA ARG A 575 -29.09 -17.61 -27.34
C ARG A 575 -28.98 -17.42 -25.83
N LEU A 576 -27.98 -16.67 -25.40
CA LEU A 576 -27.70 -16.42 -23.99
C LEU A 576 -28.41 -15.14 -23.50
N PRO A 577 -28.61 -14.99 -22.18
CA PRO A 577 -29.05 -13.71 -21.61
C PRO A 577 -28.06 -12.58 -21.92
N PRO A 578 -28.49 -11.31 -21.89
CA PRO A 578 -27.57 -10.17 -21.99
C PRO A 578 -26.53 -10.14 -20.87
N ALA A 579 -25.28 -9.80 -21.22
CA ALA A 579 -24.18 -9.70 -20.27
C ALA A 579 -24.37 -8.49 -19.31
N GLN A 580 -24.11 -8.72 -18.03
CA GLN A 580 -24.03 -7.69 -17.00
C GLN A 580 -22.60 -7.17 -16.90
N LYS A 581 -22.45 -5.88 -16.62
CA LYS A 581 -21.15 -5.26 -16.35
C LYS A 581 -20.64 -5.68 -14.98
N SER A 582 -19.33 -5.76 -14.84
CA SER A 582 -18.70 -5.87 -13.53
C SER A 582 -18.91 -4.61 -12.69
N MET A 583 -18.81 -4.75 -11.37
CA MET A 583 -18.85 -3.59 -10.46
C MET A 583 -17.54 -2.81 -10.57
N ILE A 584 -16.41 -3.53 -10.55
CA ILE A 584 -15.08 -2.94 -10.63
C ILE A 584 -14.14 -3.86 -11.44
N PRO A 585 -13.69 -3.47 -12.65
CA PRO A 585 -12.64 -4.16 -13.39
C PRO A 585 -11.27 -3.99 -12.73
N MET A 586 -10.51 -5.08 -12.58
CA MET A 586 -9.15 -5.09 -12.03
C MET A 586 -8.12 -5.34 -13.13
N THR A 587 -7.23 -4.37 -13.34
CA THR A 587 -6.23 -4.38 -14.43
C THR A 587 -4.83 -4.76 -13.94
N TYR A 588 -4.01 -5.30 -14.85
CA TYR A 588 -2.57 -5.56 -14.58
C TYR A 588 -1.74 -4.25 -14.51
N TYR A 589 -2.19 -3.22 -15.21
CA TYR A 589 -1.62 -1.88 -15.20
C TYR A 589 -2.43 -0.96 -14.29
N ARG A 590 -1.84 0.17 -13.90
CA ARG A 590 -2.51 1.19 -13.10
C ARG A 590 -3.73 1.76 -13.83
N SER A 591 -4.91 1.66 -13.20
CA SER A 591 -6.16 2.22 -13.72
C SER A 591 -6.24 3.73 -13.49
N GLU A 592 -6.76 4.48 -14.46
CA GLU A 592 -7.09 5.91 -14.27
C GLU A 592 -8.38 6.09 -13.44
N GLU A 593 -9.30 5.13 -13.54
CA GLU A 593 -10.59 5.15 -12.82
C GLU A 593 -10.44 4.63 -11.38
N PHE A 594 -9.59 3.61 -11.19
CA PHE A 594 -9.32 2.97 -9.91
C PHE A 594 -7.82 2.96 -9.57
N PRO A 595 -7.18 4.13 -9.43
CA PRO A 595 -5.74 4.23 -9.24
C PRO A 595 -5.24 3.51 -7.96
N TRP A 596 -6.12 3.40 -6.95
CA TRP A 596 -5.85 2.73 -5.67
C TRP A 596 -5.50 1.24 -5.81
N MET A 597 -5.91 0.57 -6.89
CA MET A 597 -5.58 -0.85 -7.09
C MET A 597 -4.09 -1.10 -7.34
N GLY A 598 -3.35 -0.08 -7.79
CA GLY A 598 -1.97 -0.23 -8.24
C GLY A 598 -1.84 -1.11 -9.49
N GLU A 599 -0.71 -1.80 -9.62
CA GLU A 599 -0.33 -2.64 -10.76
C GLU A 599 0.26 -3.98 -10.31
N GLY A 600 0.27 -4.99 -11.18
CA GLY A 600 0.74 -6.35 -10.88
C GLY A 600 -0.25 -7.45 -11.26
N GLY A 601 -0.06 -8.66 -10.73
CA GLY A 601 -0.95 -9.79 -10.91
C GLY A 601 -2.39 -9.54 -10.43
N ILE A 602 -3.31 -10.39 -10.87
CA ILE A 602 -4.76 -10.26 -10.60
C ILE A 602 -5.31 -11.54 -9.97
N ASN A 603 -5.80 -11.42 -8.74
CA ASN A 603 -6.49 -12.50 -8.03
C ASN A 603 -7.49 -11.89 -7.03
N PRO A 604 -8.57 -11.27 -7.56
CA PRO A 604 -9.55 -10.56 -6.75
C PRO A 604 -10.37 -11.53 -5.89
N MET A 605 -10.73 -11.10 -4.68
CA MET A 605 -11.62 -11.79 -3.75
C MET A 605 -12.49 -10.76 -3.01
N ALA A 606 -13.76 -11.10 -2.74
CA ALA A 606 -14.70 -10.15 -2.17
C ALA A 606 -15.40 -10.72 -0.93
N GLY A 607 -15.58 -9.85 0.06
CA GLY A 607 -16.25 -10.14 1.32
C GLY A 607 -15.35 -9.95 2.54
N PRO A 608 -15.95 -9.86 3.74
CA PRO A 608 -17.39 -9.77 4.01
C PRO A 608 -17.92 -8.32 3.88
N VAL A 609 -19.23 -8.15 4.00
CA VAL A 609 -19.86 -6.84 4.30
C VAL A 609 -20.02 -6.73 5.82
N PHE A 610 -19.60 -5.61 6.41
CA PHE A 610 -19.71 -5.43 7.86
C PHE A 610 -21.10 -4.89 8.28
N HIS A 611 -21.72 -5.58 9.24
CA HIS A 611 -22.92 -5.14 9.95
C HIS A 611 -22.75 -5.37 11.45
N ALA A 612 -22.77 -4.30 12.24
CA ALA A 612 -22.63 -4.42 13.70
C ALA A 612 -23.73 -5.28 14.35
N SER A 613 -24.89 -5.37 13.69
CA SER A 613 -26.02 -6.19 14.14
C SER A 613 -25.84 -7.70 13.98
N ASP A 614 -24.82 -8.15 13.24
CA ASP A 614 -24.48 -9.57 13.13
C ASP A 614 -23.69 -10.08 14.34
N GLN A 615 -23.11 -9.18 15.15
CA GLN A 615 -22.36 -9.53 16.36
C GLN A 615 -23.01 -8.95 17.63
N PRO A 616 -24.30 -9.20 17.94
CA PRO A 616 -25.06 -8.47 18.96
C PRO A 616 -24.51 -8.60 20.40
N ASN A 617 -23.66 -9.59 20.66
CA ASN A 617 -23.07 -9.85 21.98
C ASN A 617 -21.57 -9.57 22.04
N ALA A 618 -20.98 -9.01 20.98
CA ALA A 618 -19.56 -8.67 20.96
C ALA A 618 -19.25 -7.60 22.02
N HIS A 619 -18.21 -7.86 22.84
CA HIS A 619 -17.74 -6.89 23.82
C HIS A 619 -17.13 -5.65 23.16
N GLN A 620 -16.62 -5.82 21.95
CA GLN A 620 -15.95 -4.79 21.18
C GLN A 620 -16.13 -5.10 19.70
N GLN A 621 -16.48 -4.08 18.92
CA GLN A 621 -16.78 -4.20 17.50
C GLN A 621 -15.99 -3.16 16.72
N PHE A 622 -15.94 -3.35 15.40
CA PHE A 622 -15.48 -2.32 14.50
C PHE A 622 -16.42 -1.10 14.59
N PRO A 623 -15.90 0.13 14.47
CA PRO A 623 -16.68 1.35 14.64
C PRO A 623 -17.71 1.54 13.52
N ALA A 624 -18.69 2.42 13.75
CA ALA A 624 -19.79 2.72 12.82
C ALA A 624 -19.35 3.10 11.39
N TYR A 625 -18.10 3.56 11.23
CA TYR A 625 -17.49 3.75 9.92
C TYR A 625 -17.65 2.53 9.00
N PHE A 626 -17.53 1.30 9.50
CA PHE A 626 -17.57 0.10 8.65
C PHE A 626 -18.98 -0.34 8.29
N GLU A 627 -20.03 0.23 8.88
CA GLU A 627 -21.40 -0.23 8.66
C GLU A 627 -21.77 -0.16 7.16
N ASN A 628 -22.28 -1.27 6.63
CA ASN A 628 -22.61 -1.48 5.21
C ASN A 628 -21.41 -1.43 4.24
N LYS A 629 -20.16 -1.39 4.72
CA LYS A 629 -18.98 -1.38 3.85
C LYS A 629 -18.54 -2.79 3.49
N LEU A 630 -18.18 -2.98 2.22
CA LEU A 630 -17.69 -4.24 1.67
C LEU A 630 -16.17 -4.31 1.77
N PHE A 631 -15.63 -5.42 2.24
CA PHE A 631 -14.19 -5.69 2.17
C PHE A 631 -13.85 -6.33 0.83
N LEU A 632 -12.85 -5.80 0.15
CA LEU A 632 -12.22 -6.41 -1.02
C LEU A 632 -10.77 -6.72 -0.67
N TYR A 633 -10.27 -7.86 -1.13
CA TYR A 633 -8.89 -8.26 -0.87
C TYR A 633 -8.31 -8.96 -2.08
N GLU A 634 -6.99 -8.91 -2.18
CA GLU A 634 -6.29 -9.36 -3.37
C GLU A 634 -5.07 -10.17 -2.99
N TRP A 635 -5.02 -11.37 -3.55
CA TRP A 635 -4.09 -12.40 -3.10
C TRP A 635 -2.67 -12.19 -3.62
N MET A 636 -2.46 -11.65 -4.82
CA MET A 636 -1.10 -11.45 -5.36
C MET A 636 -0.36 -10.22 -4.82
N ARG A 637 -1.10 -9.19 -4.40
CA ARG A 637 -0.60 -7.87 -4.00
C ARG A 637 -0.75 -7.64 -2.49
N ASP A 638 -1.21 -8.64 -1.73
CA ASP A 638 -1.22 -8.67 -0.25
C ASP A 638 -1.98 -7.51 0.42
N TRP A 639 -3.10 -7.05 -0.16
CA TRP A 639 -3.85 -5.91 0.40
C TRP A 639 -5.31 -6.23 0.70
N ILE A 640 -5.90 -5.36 1.52
CA ILE A 640 -7.32 -5.32 1.85
C ILE A 640 -7.79 -3.86 1.71
N TYR A 641 -8.94 -3.65 1.07
CA TYR A 641 -9.60 -2.35 0.94
C TYR A 641 -11.04 -2.42 1.46
N VAL A 642 -11.49 -1.30 2.03
CA VAL A 642 -12.86 -1.08 2.49
C VAL A 642 -13.59 -0.25 1.46
N ILE A 643 -14.68 -0.79 0.92
CA ILE A 643 -15.45 -0.18 -0.14
C ILE A 643 -16.71 0.47 0.42
N THR A 644 -16.86 1.75 0.12
CA THR A 644 -18.09 2.51 0.37
C THR A 644 -19.02 2.34 -0.82
N LEU A 645 -20.25 1.94 -0.52
CA LEU A 645 -21.34 1.90 -1.50
C LEU A 645 -22.37 3.00 -1.17
N ASP A 646 -23.06 3.52 -2.18
CA ASP A 646 -24.20 4.42 -1.98
C ASP A 646 -25.48 3.66 -1.56
N ASP A 647 -26.58 4.38 -1.30
CA ASP A 647 -27.87 3.78 -0.93
C ASP A 647 -28.45 2.88 -2.04
N ASP A 648 -28.01 3.09 -3.28
CA ASP A 648 -28.33 2.25 -4.43
C ASP A 648 -27.28 1.15 -4.63
N TYR A 649 -26.38 0.91 -3.67
CA TYR A 649 -25.32 -0.11 -3.65
C TYR A 649 -24.29 -0.02 -4.78
N ASN A 650 -24.07 1.18 -5.35
CA ASN A 650 -23.03 1.43 -6.34
C ASN A 650 -21.73 1.86 -5.66
N TYR A 651 -20.60 1.55 -6.29
CA TYR A 651 -19.27 1.96 -5.81
C TYR A 651 -19.15 3.48 -5.66
N VAL A 652 -18.62 3.94 -4.52
CA VAL A 652 -18.33 5.35 -4.25
C VAL A 652 -16.84 5.60 -4.04
N LYS A 653 -16.22 4.84 -3.14
CA LYS A 653 -14.82 5.03 -2.71
C LYS A 653 -14.22 3.72 -2.18
N ALA A 654 -12.91 3.58 -2.30
CA ALA A 654 -12.12 2.57 -1.60
C ALA A 654 -11.14 3.26 -0.62
N ASP A 655 -11.03 2.72 0.59
CA ASP A 655 -10.06 3.14 1.62
C ASP A 655 -9.20 1.93 1.98
N ALA A 656 -7.87 2.09 2.03
CA ALA A 656 -6.96 1.01 2.35
C ALA A 656 -7.13 0.56 3.81
N PHE A 657 -7.25 -0.75 4.03
CA PHE A 657 -7.38 -1.33 5.37
C PHE A 657 -6.02 -1.82 5.87
N MET A 658 -5.50 -1.17 6.91
CA MET A 658 -4.21 -1.48 7.51
C MET A 658 -3.04 -1.55 6.49
N PRO A 659 -2.80 -0.51 5.67
CA PRO A 659 -1.85 -0.55 4.56
C PRO A 659 -0.38 -0.76 4.96
N ASN A 660 -0.01 -0.53 6.23
CA ASN A 660 1.34 -0.77 6.73
C ASN A 660 1.50 -2.13 7.43
N THR A 661 0.43 -2.94 7.46
CA THR A 661 0.42 -4.27 8.07
C THR A 661 0.73 -5.33 7.02
N GLU A 662 1.66 -6.23 7.35
CA GLU A 662 1.97 -7.37 6.50
C GLU A 662 0.79 -8.35 6.48
N PHE A 663 0.26 -8.59 5.29
CA PHE A 663 -0.56 -9.74 4.96
C PHE A 663 0.23 -10.70 4.06
N SER A 664 0.02 -12.00 4.19
CA SER A 664 0.62 -13.01 3.31
C SER A 664 -0.44 -13.76 2.55
N HIS A 665 -0.78 -13.24 1.38
CA HIS A 665 -1.77 -13.78 0.45
C HIS A 665 -3.12 -14.07 1.15
N PRO A 666 -3.88 -13.02 1.54
CA PRO A 666 -5.21 -13.16 2.11
C PRO A 666 -6.07 -14.07 1.24
N MET A 667 -6.59 -15.13 1.85
CA MET A 667 -7.26 -16.24 1.18
C MET A 667 -8.75 -16.25 1.46
N ASP A 668 -9.14 -15.90 2.68
CA ASP A 668 -10.52 -15.81 3.11
C ASP A 668 -10.65 -14.99 4.40
N MET A 669 -11.83 -14.40 4.67
CA MET A 669 -12.05 -13.62 5.88
C MET A 669 -13.53 -13.51 6.29
N ILE A 670 -13.80 -13.50 7.60
CA ILE A 670 -15.14 -13.31 8.16
C ILE A 670 -15.10 -12.42 9.41
N PHE A 671 -16.19 -11.71 9.68
CA PHE A 671 -16.43 -11.14 11.01
C PHE A 671 -17.03 -12.20 11.93
N GLY A 672 -16.28 -12.59 12.97
CA GLY A 672 -16.77 -13.52 13.98
C GLY A 672 -17.76 -12.84 14.93
N SER A 673 -18.59 -13.64 15.59
CA SER A 673 -19.62 -13.21 16.56
C SER A 673 -19.06 -12.48 17.79
N ASP A 674 -17.75 -12.56 18.01
CA ASP A 674 -17.02 -11.84 19.05
C ASP A 674 -16.61 -10.41 18.64
N GLY A 675 -16.93 -9.99 17.41
CA GLY A 675 -16.70 -8.65 16.87
C GLY A 675 -15.35 -8.44 16.19
N ASN A 676 -14.54 -9.49 16.05
CA ASN A 676 -13.24 -9.44 15.39
C ASN A 676 -13.33 -9.91 13.92
N LEU A 677 -12.43 -9.37 13.08
CA LEU A 677 -12.21 -9.86 11.73
C LEU A 677 -11.19 -10.99 11.78
N TYR A 678 -11.53 -12.16 11.25
CA TYR A 678 -10.62 -13.29 11.09
C TYR A 678 -10.17 -13.37 9.65
N VAL A 679 -8.87 -13.53 9.43
CA VAL A 679 -8.25 -13.58 8.10
C VAL A 679 -7.41 -14.84 8.01
N LEU A 680 -7.64 -15.62 6.96
CA LEU A 680 -6.83 -16.77 6.59
C LEU A 680 -5.82 -16.35 5.52
N GLU A 681 -4.58 -16.73 5.72
CA GLU A 681 -3.43 -16.31 4.90
C GLU A 681 -2.77 -17.56 4.32
N TYR A 682 -2.62 -17.62 2.99
CA TYR A 682 -2.12 -18.81 2.28
C TYR A 682 -0.60 -19.00 2.38
N GLY A 683 0.14 -17.91 2.65
CA GLY A 683 1.59 -17.90 2.69
C GLY A 683 2.25 -17.77 1.31
N GLN A 684 3.51 -17.35 1.27
CA GLN A 684 4.18 -16.97 0.01
C GLN A 684 4.48 -18.17 -0.92
N LYS A 685 4.65 -19.41 -0.41
CA LYS A 685 4.97 -20.56 -1.28
C LYS A 685 3.73 -21.31 -1.73
N TRP A 686 3.70 -21.58 -3.02
CA TRP A 686 2.58 -22.25 -3.66
C TRP A 686 2.64 -23.76 -3.44
N ASN A 687 1.48 -24.38 -3.25
CA ASN A 687 1.35 -25.83 -3.16
C ASN A 687 2.16 -26.46 -2.02
N SER A 688 2.36 -25.73 -0.93
CA SER A 688 3.20 -26.18 0.18
C SER A 688 2.79 -25.59 1.52
N GLN A 689 3.31 -26.18 2.58
CA GLN A 689 3.22 -25.66 3.93
C GLN A 689 4.15 -24.45 4.11
N ASN A 690 3.64 -23.40 4.75
CA ASN A 690 4.30 -22.09 4.86
C ASN A 690 4.28 -21.60 6.31
N LEU A 691 5.44 -21.22 6.87
CA LEU A 691 5.53 -20.60 8.20
C LEU A 691 4.67 -19.32 8.32
N ASP A 692 4.48 -18.63 7.21
CA ASP A 692 3.70 -17.42 7.07
C ASP A 692 2.26 -17.65 6.57
N ALA A 693 1.86 -18.90 6.29
CA ALA A 693 0.45 -19.24 6.21
C ALA A 693 -0.14 -19.29 7.62
N ARG A 694 -1.18 -18.49 7.84
CA ARG A 694 -1.63 -18.10 9.18
C ARG A 694 -3.15 -18.05 9.26
N LEU A 695 -3.67 -18.31 10.45
CA LEU A 695 -4.97 -17.80 10.87
C LEU A 695 -4.70 -16.57 11.74
N SER A 696 -5.18 -15.43 11.31
CA SER A 696 -4.99 -14.14 11.99
C SER A 696 -6.32 -13.58 12.47
N ARG A 697 -6.30 -12.89 13.62
CA ARG A 697 -7.43 -12.12 14.14
C ARG A 697 -7.05 -10.65 14.21
N ILE A 698 -7.92 -9.80 13.70
CA ILE A 698 -7.80 -8.35 13.74
C ILE A 698 -8.88 -7.82 14.69
N SER A 699 -8.40 -7.21 15.77
CA SER A 699 -9.26 -6.60 16.79
C SER A 699 -9.19 -5.08 16.66
N TYR A 700 -10.35 -4.42 16.66
CA TYR A 700 -10.39 -2.98 16.91
C TYR A 700 -9.93 -2.69 18.35
N ILE A 701 -9.45 -1.49 18.63
CA ILE A 701 -9.08 -0.98 19.97
C ILE A 701 -9.90 0.29 20.25
N SER A 702 -10.99 0.11 20.98
CA SER A 702 -11.83 1.18 21.50
C SER A 702 -11.23 1.71 22.80
N GLY A 703 -11.12 3.03 22.94
CA GLY A 703 -10.54 3.65 24.12
C GLY A 703 -9.04 3.88 23.98
N ASN A 704 -8.28 3.66 25.07
CA ASN A 704 -6.85 3.98 25.13
C ASN A 704 -6.00 2.95 24.36
N ARG A 705 -5.09 3.40 23.48
CA ARG A 705 -4.13 2.55 22.77
C ARG A 705 -2.83 2.48 23.57
N LYS A 706 -2.11 1.39 23.40
CA LYS A 706 -0.76 1.27 23.97
C LYS A 706 0.17 2.31 23.34
N PRO A 707 1.05 2.94 24.14
CA PRO A 707 2.00 3.89 23.59
C PRO A 707 3.07 3.18 22.76
N LEU A 708 3.67 3.89 21.81
CA LEU A 708 4.84 3.45 21.06
C LEU A 708 6.10 3.90 21.77
N ALA A 709 6.96 2.94 22.18
CA ALA A 709 8.26 3.23 22.78
C ALA A 709 9.36 3.31 21.70
N LYS A 710 10.15 4.39 21.70
CA LYS A 710 11.28 4.57 20.76
C LYS A 710 12.50 5.17 21.44
N ILE A 711 13.64 4.51 21.29
CA ILE A 711 14.95 4.99 21.74
C ILE A 711 15.71 5.60 20.56
N THR A 712 16.32 6.75 20.80
CA THR A 712 17.36 7.34 19.95
C THR A 712 18.60 7.64 20.80
N GLN A 713 19.78 7.64 20.19
CA GLN A 713 21.05 7.83 20.88
C GLN A 713 22.08 8.48 19.95
N ASP A 714 22.98 9.31 20.49
CA ASP A 714 24.05 9.98 19.73
C ASP A 714 25.21 9.04 19.38
N LYS A 715 25.43 8.01 20.21
CA LYS A 715 26.48 7.00 20.04
C LYS A 715 25.94 5.61 20.37
N SER A 716 26.34 4.62 19.58
CA SER A 716 26.09 3.20 19.86
C SER A 716 27.36 2.45 20.27
N VAL A 717 28.53 3.10 20.14
CA VAL A 717 29.84 2.53 20.45
C VAL A 717 30.83 3.61 20.91
N GLY A 718 31.82 3.22 21.72
CA GLY A 718 32.97 4.04 22.05
C GLY A 718 33.78 3.52 23.25
N SER A 719 34.97 4.09 23.44
CA SER A 719 35.88 3.75 24.54
C SER A 719 35.36 4.20 25.92
N ILE A 720 35.85 3.55 26.96
CA ILE A 720 35.54 3.92 28.35
C ILE A 720 36.30 5.18 28.80
N PRO A 721 35.67 6.08 29.57
CA PRO A 721 34.25 6.11 29.89
C PRO A 721 33.42 6.61 28.69
N LEU A 722 32.41 5.85 28.29
CA LEU A 722 31.52 6.22 27.18
C LEU A 722 30.29 6.94 27.73
N THR A 723 30.19 8.24 27.44
CA THR A 723 28.96 9.01 27.72
C THR A 723 28.08 9.06 26.49
N VAL A 724 26.84 8.58 26.63
CA VAL A 724 25.82 8.51 25.58
C VAL A 724 24.63 9.38 25.99
N GLN A 725 24.18 10.23 25.08
CA GLN A 725 22.96 10.99 25.18
C GLN A 725 21.82 10.20 24.54
N PHE A 726 20.85 9.77 25.35
CA PHE A 726 19.65 9.10 24.89
C PHE A 726 18.49 10.08 24.73
N SER A 727 17.49 9.69 23.95
CA SER A 727 16.20 10.38 23.88
C SER A 727 15.06 9.40 23.60
N ALA A 728 13.98 9.57 24.37
CA ALA A 728 12.68 8.94 24.20
C ALA A 728 11.71 9.83 23.42
N SER A 729 12.14 10.98 22.91
CA SER A 729 11.27 11.96 22.21
C SER A 729 10.60 11.42 20.94
N GLY A 730 11.06 10.29 20.42
CA GLY A 730 10.42 9.58 19.32
C GLY A 730 9.29 8.64 19.75
N SER A 731 9.08 8.47 21.07
CA SER A 731 7.96 7.71 21.63
C SER A 731 6.68 8.52 21.47
N LYS A 732 5.57 7.83 21.31
CA LYS A 732 4.30 8.46 20.94
C LYS A 732 3.14 7.75 21.60
N ASP A 733 2.29 8.52 22.25
CA ASP A 733 0.94 8.07 22.53
C ASP A 733 0.04 8.44 21.36
N PHE A 734 -0.78 7.50 20.91
CA PHE A 734 -1.65 7.76 19.76
C PHE A 734 -2.91 8.53 20.15
N ASP A 735 -3.32 8.48 21.43
CA ASP A 735 -4.48 9.16 22.01
C ASP A 735 -4.15 10.58 22.50
N GLY A 736 -2.86 10.96 22.51
CA GLY A 736 -2.38 12.28 22.89
C GLY A 736 -2.11 12.42 24.38
N ASP A 737 -2.08 11.31 25.12
CA ASP A 737 -1.79 11.28 26.54
C ASP A 737 -0.32 11.63 26.83
N VAL A 738 -0.09 12.17 28.03
CA VAL A 738 1.27 12.43 28.52
C VAL A 738 1.92 11.09 28.83
N LEU A 739 3.17 10.93 28.39
CA LEU A 739 3.97 9.72 28.59
C LEU A 739 4.94 9.85 29.75
N ASP A 740 5.01 8.79 30.55
CA ASP A 740 6.05 8.54 31.55
C ASP A 740 7.13 7.61 30.97
N TYR A 741 8.39 7.90 31.27
CA TYR A 741 9.55 7.17 30.77
C TYR A 741 10.29 6.51 31.92
N GLN A 742 10.74 5.28 31.73
CA GLN A 742 11.62 4.59 32.68
C GLN A 742 12.77 3.94 31.92
N TRP A 743 13.99 4.36 32.23
CA TRP A 743 15.21 3.90 31.58
C TRP A 743 15.98 2.92 32.46
N PHE A 744 16.48 1.87 31.81
CA PHE A 744 17.28 0.81 32.41
C PHE A 744 18.55 0.65 31.56
N PHE A 745 19.69 1.13 32.06
CA PHE A 745 20.94 1.14 31.29
C PHE A 745 21.79 -0.10 31.54
N THR A 746 21.92 -0.50 32.81
CA THR A 746 22.80 -1.57 33.26
C THR A 746 22.17 -2.51 34.28
N LYS A 747 21.00 -2.15 34.83
CA LYS A 747 20.31 -2.90 35.90
C LYS A 747 18.84 -3.12 35.58
N GLU A 748 18.19 -3.98 36.37
CA GLU A 748 16.73 -4.21 36.33
C GLU A 748 15.92 -3.14 37.07
N GLU A 749 16.56 -2.24 37.81
CA GLU A 749 15.91 -1.11 38.50
C GLU A 749 15.91 0.16 37.63
N VAL A 750 14.91 1.02 37.79
CA VAL A 750 14.80 2.28 37.03
C VAL A 750 15.97 3.20 37.38
N GLN A 751 16.71 3.65 36.37
CA GLN A 751 17.89 4.50 36.51
C GLN A 751 17.65 5.95 36.08
N SER A 752 16.65 6.22 35.24
CA SER A 752 16.20 7.59 34.92
C SER A 752 14.75 7.59 34.46
N ASN A 753 14.07 8.73 34.62
CA ASN A 753 12.74 9.00 34.07
C ASN A 753 12.71 10.18 33.08
N ASP A 754 13.87 10.74 32.73
CA ASP A 754 13.92 11.90 31.85
C ASP A 754 13.59 11.51 30.40
N ILE A 755 13.02 12.43 29.63
CA ILE A 755 12.78 12.21 28.20
C ILE A 755 14.11 12.13 27.41
N ALA A 756 15.16 12.79 27.89
CA ALA A 756 16.47 12.82 27.24
C ALA A 756 17.62 12.66 28.26
N PRO A 757 17.79 11.47 28.84
CA PRO A 757 18.82 11.24 29.85
C PRO A 757 20.19 11.05 29.22
N THR A 758 21.22 11.38 29.99
CA THR A 758 22.60 11.02 29.69
C THR A 758 23.04 9.88 30.62
N TYR A 759 23.76 8.89 30.11
CA TYR A 759 24.36 7.85 30.93
C TYR A 759 25.82 7.61 30.53
N THR A 760 26.68 7.40 31.52
CA THR A 760 28.11 7.11 31.33
C THR A 760 28.41 5.68 31.71
N PHE A 761 28.87 4.89 30.73
CA PHE A 761 29.35 3.53 30.94
C PHE A 761 30.85 3.54 31.25
N THR A 762 31.24 2.93 32.36
CA THR A 762 32.62 2.92 32.87
C THR A 762 33.35 1.60 32.64
N ASP A 763 32.61 0.51 32.49
CA ASP A 763 33.16 -0.83 32.32
C ASP A 763 32.92 -1.32 30.88
N PRO A 764 33.90 -1.99 30.26
CA PRO A 764 33.73 -2.53 28.92
C PRO A 764 32.65 -3.63 28.92
N GLY A 765 31.84 -3.68 27.86
CA GLY A 765 30.74 -4.64 27.77
C GLY A 765 29.71 -4.33 26.69
N ASN A 766 28.84 -5.30 26.43
CA ASN A 766 27.66 -5.16 25.58
C ASN A 766 26.45 -4.88 26.47
N TYR A 767 25.96 -3.65 26.45
CA TYR A 767 24.82 -3.23 27.26
C TYR A 767 23.54 -3.23 26.43
N THR A 768 22.45 -3.71 27.02
CA THR A 768 21.10 -3.59 26.45
C THR A 768 20.34 -2.54 27.26
N VAL A 769 20.26 -1.33 26.71
CA VAL A 769 19.49 -0.23 27.30
C VAL A 769 18.02 -0.48 26.98
N ARG A 770 17.17 -0.52 28.00
CA ARG A 770 15.71 -0.65 27.84
C ARG A 770 15.02 0.66 28.21
N LEU A 771 13.95 0.93 27.49
CA LEU A 771 13.02 2.02 27.76
C LEU A 771 11.64 1.41 27.95
N HIS A 772 11.02 1.68 29.09
CA HIS A 772 9.60 1.47 29.32
C HIS A 772 8.88 2.81 29.19
N VAL A 773 7.79 2.83 28.44
CA VAL A 773 6.95 4.00 28.21
C VAL A 773 5.55 3.66 28.69
N THR A 774 5.01 4.47 29.59
CA THR A 774 3.67 4.29 30.15
C THR A 774 2.83 5.52 29.86
N ASP A 775 1.60 5.34 29.43
CA ASP A 775 0.66 6.46 29.24
C ASP A 775 -0.09 6.81 30.54
N ALA A 776 -0.88 7.87 30.48
CA ALA A 776 -1.66 8.36 31.63
C ALA A 776 -2.72 7.37 32.12
N GLN A 777 -3.11 6.38 31.31
CA GLN A 777 -4.09 5.35 31.68
C GLN A 777 -3.42 4.07 32.22
N GLY A 778 -2.08 4.02 32.23
CA GLY A 778 -1.29 2.95 32.80
C GLY A 778 -0.94 1.82 31.83
N GLU A 779 -1.21 1.96 30.54
CA GLU A 779 -0.73 1.00 29.54
C GLU A 779 0.75 1.24 29.26
N THR A 780 1.53 0.16 29.16
CA THR A 780 2.99 0.22 29.05
C THR A 780 3.48 -0.54 27.82
N THR A 781 4.45 0.05 27.11
CA THR A 781 5.25 -0.61 26.07
C THR A 781 6.73 -0.52 26.40
N SER A 782 7.54 -1.46 25.90
CA SER A 782 8.98 -1.49 26.13
C SER A 782 9.74 -1.69 24.83
N THR A 783 10.90 -1.06 24.72
CA THR A 783 11.84 -1.23 23.60
C THR A 783 13.28 -1.27 24.13
N SER A 784 14.23 -1.71 23.29
CA SER A 784 15.63 -1.80 23.68
C SER A 784 16.61 -1.39 22.58
N SER A 785 17.79 -0.94 23.00
CA SER A 785 18.92 -0.59 22.14
C SER A 785 20.20 -1.20 22.70
N LYS A 786 21.14 -1.59 21.82
CA LYS A 786 22.43 -2.14 22.22
C LYS A 786 23.52 -1.06 22.17
N ILE A 787 24.36 -1.03 23.19
CA ILE A 787 25.54 -0.16 23.29
C ILE A 787 26.77 -1.03 23.50
N LEU A 788 27.75 -0.88 22.63
CA LEU A 788 29.07 -1.51 22.78
C LEU A 788 30.03 -0.53 23.46
N VAL A 789 30.54 -0.89 24.63
CA VAL A 789 31.39 -0.01 25.44
C VAL A 789 32.76 -0.65 25.57
N GLY A 790 33.82 0.14 25.37
CA GLY A 790 35.21 -0.27 25.57
C GLY A 790 36.04 -0.29 24.29
N ASN A 791 35.41 -0.17 23.13
CA ASN A 791 36.08 -0.11 21.83
C ASN A 791 35.75 1.20 21.09
N ASP A 792 36.74 1.84 20.45
CA ASP A 792 36.55 3.01 19.60
C ASP A 792 36.64 2.58 18.14
N ALA A 793 35.94 3.26 17.23
CA ALA A 793 36.05 2.92 15.82
C ALA A 793 37.44 3.30 15.27
N PRO A 794 38.11 2.39 14.53
CA PRO A 794 39.42 2.67 13.95
C PRO A 794 39.37 3.76 12.88
N GLN A 795 40.42 4.57 12.81
CA GLN A 795 40.61 5.58 11.77
C GLN A 795 41.46 5.01 10.63
N LEU A 796 41.04 5.22 9.38
CA LEU A 796 41.75 4.78 8.19
C LEU A 796 41.92 5.97 7.24
N SER A 797 43.13 6.11 6.70
CA SER A 797 43.47 7.11 5.68
C SER A 797 44.25 6.48 4.51
N ILE A 798 43.86 6.77 3.27
CA ILE A 798 44.60 6.44 2.04
C ILE A 798 45.24 7.73 1.50
N GLN A 799 46.56 7.74 1.42
CA GLN A 799 47.35 8.85 0.89
C GLN A 799 47.85 8.47 -0.52
N ILE A 800 47.80 9.40 -1.48
CA ILE A 800 48.27 9.17 -2.85
C ILE A 800 49.22 10.28 -3.33
N GLU A 801 50.21 9.90 -4.14
CA GLU A 801 51.17 10.82 -4.78
C GLU A 801 51.40 10.42 -6.26
N PRO A 802 51.14 11.32 -7.23
CA PRO A 802 50.55 12.66 -7.07
C PRO A 802 49.12 12.61 -6.52
N SER A 803 48.70 13.66 -5.80
CA SER A 803 47.39 13.74 -5.13
C SER A 803 46.19 13.88 -6.07
N ASP A 804 46.41 13.81 -7.39
CA ASP A 804 45.35 13.91 -8.38
C ASP A 804 44.68 12.55 -8.63
N THR A 805 43.36 12.56 -8.63
CA THR A 805 42.53 11.37 -8.84
C THR A 805 42.16 11.19 -10.32
N LEU A 806 43.01 11.64 -11.24
CA LEU A 806 42.84 11.39 -12.68
C LEU A 806 43.75 10.25 -13.14
N TYR A 807 43.33 9.48 -14.15
CA TYR A 807 44.17 8.47 -14.79
C TYR A 807 44.22 8.61 -16.32
N TRP A 808 45.31 8.14 -16.90
CA TRP A 808 45.54 7.96 -18.33
C TRP A 808 46.47 6.75 -18.55
N ASP A 809 46.60 6.34 -19.81
CA ASP A 809 47.41 5.19 -20.21
C ASP A 809 48.85 5.30 -19.68
N GLY A 810 49.27 4.32 -18.87
CA GLY A 810 50.62 4.27 -18.31
C GLY A 810 50.89 5.20 -17.13
N LYS A 811 49.87 5.87 -16.57
CA LYS A 811 50.03 6.60 -15.30
C LYS A 811 50.35 5.61 -14.17
N GLU A 812 51.22 6.04 -13.27
CA GLU A 812 51.49 5.38 -12.00
C GLU A 812 51.17 6.33 -10.85
N VAL A 813 50.55 5.80 -9.79
CA VAL A 813 50.27 6.54 -8.56
C VAL A 813 50.81 5.74 -7.38
N ASN A 814 51.62 6.39 -6.55
CA ASN A 814 52.04 5.80 -5.29
C ASN A 814 50.92 5.98 -4.27
N TYR A 815 50.66 4.96 -3.48
CA TYR A 815 49.70 5.04 -2.38
C TYR A 815 50.31 4.54 -1.07
N LYS A 816 49.76 5.03 0.04
CA LYS A 816 50.06 4.59 1.40
C LYS A 816 48.79 4.57 2.23
N VAL A 817 48.53 3.44 2.87
CA VAL A 817 47.39 3.25 3.77
C VAL A 817 47.87 3.33 5.21
N VAL A 818 47.28 4.23 5.98
CA VAL A 818 47.53 4.39 7.41
C VAL A 818 46.26 4.08 8.17
N VAL A 819 46.35 3.09 9.06
CA VAL A 819 45.32 2.80 10.05
C VAL A 819 45.83 3.24 11.41
N SER A 820 44.96 3.87 12.19
CA SER A 820 45.19 4.20 13.59
C SER A 820 43.96 3.82 14.37
N ASP A 821 44.15 2.98 15.37
CA ASP A 821 43.16 2.59 16.34
C ASP A 821 43.71 2.87 17.75
N LYS A 822 42.86 3.27 18.70
CA LYS A 822 43.36 3.61 20.05
C LYS A 822 43.73 2.37 20.86
N GLN A 823 43.11 1.23 20.56
CA GLN A 823 43.25 -0.02 21.28
C GLN A 823 44.34 -0.89 20.63
N ASP A 824 44.34 -0.98 19.29
CA ASP A 824 45.23 -1.87 18.54
C ASP A 824 46.52 -1.16 18.07
N GLY A 825 46.57 0.16 18.14
CA GLY A 825 47.69 1.00 17.76
C GLY A 825 47.67 1.45 16.29
N SER A 826 48.78 1.42 15.56
CA SER A 826 48.84 1.94 14.20
C SER A 826 49.65 1.06 13.24
N THR A 827 49.35 1.15 11.95
CA THR A 827 50.24 0.59 10.93
C THR A 827 51.57 1.35 10.84
N THR A 828 51.66 2.56 11.39
CA THR A 828 52.88 3.38 11.34
C THR A 828 53.93 3.03 12.38
N ASP A 829 53.50 2.56 13.56
CA ASP A 829 54.40 2.08 14.62
C ASP A 829 54.58 0.55 14.61
N GLY A 830 53.83 -0.15 13.73
CA GLY A 830 53.94 -1.58 13.47
C GLY A 830 53.14 -2.46 14.43
N THR A 831 52.31 -1.87 15.30
CA THR A 831 51.41 -2.60 16.20
C THR A 831 50.22 -3.22 15.46
N ILE A 832 49.67 -2.51 14.47
CA ILE A 832 48.73 -3.11 13.49
C ILE A 832 49.55 -3.70 12.33
N GLY A 833 49.51 -5.04 12.22
CA GLY A 833 50.19 -5.77 11.16
C GLY A 833 49.62 -5.45 9.78
N ALA A 834 50.50 -5.32 8.77
CA ALA A 834 50.09 -5.06 7.38
C ALA A 834 49.15 -6.13 6.80
N SER A 835 49.19 -7.36 7.31
CA SER A 835 48.28 -8.44 6.93
C SER A 835 46.84 -8.24 7.41
N ASN A 836 46.62 -7.39 8.42
CA ASN A 836 45.32 -7.16 9.04
C ASN A 836 44.53 -6.06 8.30
N VAL A 837 45.19 -5.32 7.41
CA VAL A 837 44.55 -4.31 6.57
C VAL A 837 44.40 -4.86 5.16
N LYS A 838 43.16 -4.91 4.68
CA LYS A 838 42.87 -5.37 3.33
C LYS A 838 42.82 -4.19 2.37
N VAL A 839 43.75 -4.16 1.42
CA VAL A 839 43.85 -3.13 0.38
C VAL A 839 43.56 -3.76 -0.98
N THR A 840 42.73 -3.11 -1.79
CA THR A 840 42.34 -3.63 -3.12
C THR A 840 42.34 -2.51 -4.15
N PHE A 841 42.62 -2.84 -5.40
CA PHE A 841 42.58 -1.90 -6.51
C PHE A 841 41.85 -2.55 -7.69
N ASN A 842 40.67 -2.02 -8.03
CA ASN A 842 39.78 -2.62 -9.01
C ASN A 842 39.38 -1.63 -10.10
N PHE A 843 39.14 -2.12 -11.32
CA PHE A 843 38.60 -1.34 -12.42
C PHE A 843 37.09 -1.57 -12.56
N VAL A 844 36.31 -0.50 -12.59
CA VAL A 844 34.86 -0.49 -12.73
C VAL A 844 34.49 0.16 -14.07
N PRO A 845 33.97 -0.60 -15.04
CA PRO A 845 33.53 -0.04 -16.33
C PRO A 845 32.41 0.98 -16.19
N GLU A 846 32.38 1.99 -17.06
CA GLU A 846 31.34 3.03 -17.13
C GLU A 846 29.95 2.41 -17.35
N GLY A 847 28.95 2.89 -16.60
CA GLY A 847 27.58 2.35 -16.61
C GLY A 847 27.33 1.13 -15.72
N LYS A 848 28.33 0.64 -14.97
CA LYS A 848 28.14 -0.33 -13.87
C LYS A 848 28.06 0.36 -12.52
N ASP A 849 27.24 -0.18 -11.61
CA ASP A 849 27.06 0.34 -10.26
C ASP A 849 28.38 0.24 -9.45
N MET A 850 28.87 1.38 -8.95
CA MET A 850 30.06 1.44 -8.11
C MET A 850 29.87 0.75 -6.75
N VAL A 851 28.61 0.58 -6.31
CA VAL A 851 28.29 -0.17 -5.10
C VAL A 851 28.70 -1.63 -5.28
N GLN A 852 28.47 -2.26 -6.45
CA GLN A 852 28.87 -3.66 -6.70
C GLN A 852 30.37 -3.93 -6.55
N ALA A 853 31.24 -2.96 -6.84
CA ALA A 853 32.69 -3.09 -6.65
C ALA A 853 33.13 -2.98 -5.18
N THR A 854 32.26 -2.49 -4.31
CA THR A 854 32.48 -2.25 -2.87
C THR A 854 31.63 -3.16 -1.96
N VAL A 855 30.64 -3.89 -2.51
CA VAL A 855 29.75 -4.85 -1.79
C VAL A 855 30.51 -5.94 -1.02
N GLY A 856 31.72 -6.31 -1.45
CA GLY A 856 32.56 -7.25 -0.68
C GLY A 856 33.00 -6.72 0.70
N HIS A 857 32.72 -5.45 1.02
CA HIS A 857 33.21 -4.73 2.19
C HIS A 857 32.17 -3.86 2.93
N GLN A 858 30.96 -3.66 2.41
CA GLN A 858 29.91 -2.87 3.09
C GLN A 858 28.65 -3.72 3.32
N ARG A 859 28.31 -3.99 4.60
CA ARG A 859 26.96 -4.43 4.98
C ARG A 859 26.12 -3.19 5.27
N ASN A 860 24.94 -3.10 4.64
CA ASN A 860 23.80 -2.20 4.92
C ASN A 860 23.46 -1.10 3.89
N THR A 861 23.40 -1.43 2.61
CA THR A 861 22.42 -0.81 1.70
C THR A 861 21.64 -1.90 0.96
N VAL A 862 20.31 -1.79 0.93
CA VAL A 862 19.46 -2.70 0.14
C VAL A 862 19.66 -2.34 -1.33
N PRO A 863 20.09 -3.27 -2.21
CA PRO A 863 20.33 -2.96 -3.61
C PRO A 863 19.07 -2.42 -4.30
N GLU A 864 19.19 -1.43 -5.18
CA GLU A 864 18.03 -0.82 -5.87
C GLU A 864 17.18 -1.86 -6.59
N GLY A 865 17.79 -2.82 -7.29
CA GLY A 865 17.06 -3.91 -7.95
C GLY A 865 16.26 -4.79 -6.99
N LYS A 866 16.70 -4.91 -5.72
CA LYS A 866 15.93 -5.58 -4.66
C LYS A 866 14.77 -4.71 -4.17
N GLN A 867 14.97 -3.40 -4.03
CA GLN A 867 13.88 -2.49 -3.66
C GLN A 867 12.76 -2.50 -4.71
N VAL A 868 13.12 -2.54 -5.99
CA VAL A 868 12.14 -2.70 -7.07
C VAL A 868 11.42 -4.04 -6.96
N ILE A 869 12.13 -5.16 -6.74
CA ILE A 869 11.50 -6.47 -6.53
C ILE A 869 10.52 -6.46 -5.35
N ASP A 870 10.90 -5.83 -4.25
CA ASP A 870 10.08 -5.79 -3.03
C ASP A 870 8.80 -4.95 -3.23
N GLY A 871 8.82 -4.01 -4.16
CA GLY A 871 7.67 -3.19 -4.58
C GLY A 871 6.83 -3.79 -5.71
N THR A 872 7.14 -5.01 -6.19
CA THR A 872 6.38 -5.68 -7.24
C THR A 872 5.84 -7.03 -6.77
N ASP A 873 4.96 -7.62 -7.57
CA ASP A 873 4.42 -8.97 -7.41
C ASP A 873 5.44 -10.08 -7.73
N CYS A 874 6.69 -9.72 -8.11
CA CYS A 874 7.77 -10.70 -8.31
C CYS A 874 8.00 -11.57 -7.06
N LYS A 875 7.77 -11.01 -5.86
CA LYS A 875 7.87 -11.73 -4.57
C LYS A 875 6.90 -12.91 -4.44
N ALA A 876 5.72 -12.83 -5.09
CA ALA A 876 4.71 -13.88 -5.04
C ALA A 876 5.15 -15.15 -5.80
N CYS A 877 6.13 -15.03 -6.69
CA CYS A 877 6.59 -16.12 -7.56
C CYS A 877 8.08 -16.46 -7.43
N HIS A 878 8.90 -15.58 -6.86
CA HIS A 878 10.35 -15.75 -6.74
C HIS A 878 10.87 -15.34 -5.36
N ALA A 879 11.85 -16.08 -4.84
CA ALA A 879 12.60 -15.72 -3.64
C ALA A 879 14.11 -15.72 -3.92
N VAL A 880 14.89 -15.12 -3.00
CA VAL A 880 16.34 -14.97 -3.17
C VAL A 880 17.04 -16.32 -3.34
N SER A 881 16.87 -17.22 -2.39
CA SER A 881 17.59 -18.50 -2.31
C SER A 881 16.70 -19.74 -2.44
N GLU A 882 15.39 -19.57 -2.46
CA GLU A 882 14.43 -20.66 -2.44
C GLU A 882 13.52 -20.63 -3.66
N LYS A 883 13.15 -21.81 -4.16
CA LYS A 883 12.19 -21.95 -5.24
C LYS A 883 10.77 -21.75 -4.69
N VAL A 884 9.97 -20.91 -5.34
CA VAL A 884 8.57 -20.62 -5.00
C VAL A 884 7.69 -21.25 -6.11
N ASN A 885 7.13 -20.46 -7.02
CA ASN A 885 6.49 -20.95 -8.26
C ASN A 885 7.50 -20.92 -9.42
N GLY A 886 8.26 -19.82 -9.54
CA GLY A 886 9.44 -19.69 -10.39
C GLY A 886 10.74 -20.12 -9.70
N PRO A 887 11.87 -20.20 -10.44
CA PRO A 887 13.20 -20.46 -9.86
C PRO A 887 13.61 -19.34 -8.90
N SER A 888 14.45 -19.65 -7.91
CA SER A 888 15.04 -18.62 -7.06
C SER A 888 15.95 -17.67 -7.83
N TYR A 889 16.14 -16.44 -7.33
CA TYR A 889 17.07 -15.50 -7.94
C TYR A 889 18.50 -16.05 -8.00
N THR A 890 18.94 -16.80 -6.98
CA THR A 890 20.25 -17.48 -7.02
C THR A 890 20.36 -18.58 -8.08
N GLU A 891 19.28 -19.30 -8.40
CA GLU A 891 19.26 -20.29 -9.49
C GLU A 891 19.32 -19.60 -10.86
N ILE A 892 18.60 -18.49 -11.02
CA ILE A 892 18.68 -17.66 -12.23
C ILE A 892 20.12 -17.15 -12.40
N ALA A 893 20.74 -16.61 -11.34
CA ALA A 893 22.12 -16.12 -11.33
C ALA A 893 23.16 -17.21 -11.66
N LYS A 894 22.89 -18.46 -11.26
CA LYS A 894 23.73 -19.62 -11.61
C LYS A 894 23.61 -19.98 -13.09
N LYS A 895 22.40 -19.97 -13.65
CA LYS A 895 22.12 -20.37 -15.05
C LYS A 895 22.54 -19.32 -16.08
N TYR A 896 22.36 -18.04 -15.76
CA TYR A 896 22.57 -16.93 -16.70
C TYR A 896 23.80 -16.08 -16.36
N THR A 897 24.19 -15.25 -17.32
CA THR A 897 25.31 -14.32 -17.25
C THR A 897 24.89 -12.92 -17.73
N GLU A 898 25.76 -11.93 -17.57
CA GLU A 898 25.54 -10.58 -18.12
C GLU A 898 25.24 -10.56 -19.63
N ASN A 899 25.73 -11.54 -20.39
CA ASN A 899 25.44 -11.65 -21.83
C ASN A 899 23.97 -11.99 -22.10
N ASP A 900 23.26 -12.56 -21.12
CA ASP A 900 21.86 -12.97 -21.23
C ASP A 900 20.89 -11.87 -20.74
N LYS A 901 21.41 -10.72 -20.30
CA LYS A 901 20.63 -9.64 -19.68
C LYS A 901 19.45 -9.19 -20.55
N GLY A 902 19.66 -8.99 -21.85
CA GLY A 902 18.59 -8.61 -22.78
C GLY A 902 17.48 -9.66 -22.89
N TYR A 903 17.83 -10.96 -22.80
CA TYR A 903 16.86 -12.05 -22.78
C TYR A 903 16.06 -12.07 -21.47
N LEU A 904 16.72 -11.89 -20.32
CA LEU A 904 16.05 -11.83 -19.02
C LEU A 904 15.10 -10.63 -18.91
N ILE A 905 15.52 -9.45 -19.37
CA ILE A 905 14.65 -8.26 -19.43
C ILE A 905 13.43 -8.55 -20.31
N ALA A 906 13.63 -9.09 -21.51
CA ALA A 906 12.52 -9.43 -22.40
C ALA A 906 11.58 -10.48 -21.79
N LYS A 907 12.12 -11.43 -21.01
CA LYS A 907 11.32 -12.43 -20.30
C LYS A 907 10.47 -11.81 -19.22
N ILE A 908 11.02 -10.92 -18.38
CA ILE A 908 10.25 -10.24 -17.32
C ILE A 908 9.11 -9.41 -17.94
N ILE A 909 9.42 -8.61 -18.96
CA ILE A 909 8.44 -7.74 -19.65
C ILE A 909 7.33 -8.53 -20.34
N LYS A 910 7.67 -9.62 -21.04
CA LYS A 910 6.70 -10.36 -21.88
C LYS A 910 6.09 -11.59 -21.21
N GLY A 911 6.61 -11.98 -20.06
CA GLY A 911 6.28 -13.25 -19.43
C GLY A 911 6.79 -14.46 -20.23
N GLY A 912 6.36 -15.64 -19.80
CA GLY A 912 6.50 -16.89 -20.59
C GLY A 912 6.72 -18.14 -19.74
N ALA A 913 6.70 -19.29 -20.39
CA ALA A 913 6.78 -20.62 -19.74
C ALA A 913 7.92 -21.48 -20.34
N GLY A 914 8.16 -22.66 -19.74
CA GLY A 914 8.93 -23.75 -20.35
C GLY A 914 10.44 -23.81 -20.04
N VAL A 915 11.03 -22.76 -19.48
CA VAL A 915 12.49 -22.69 -19.22
C VAL A 915 12.88 -23.36 -17.89
N TRP A 916 11.96 -23.38 -16.94
CA TRP A 916 12.14 -23.84 -15.56
C TRP A 916 11.01 -24.77 -15.08
N GLY A 917 10.14 -25.20 -16.00
CA GLY A 917 8.93 -25.99 -15.72
C GLY A 917 7.74 -25.52 -16.55
N GLU A 918 6.57 -26.11 -16.27
CA GLU A 918 5.30 -25.78 -16.94
C GLU A 918 4.63 -24.52 -16.37
N SER A 919 4.98 -24.08 -15.16
CA SER A 919 4.47 -22.84 -14.57
C SER A 919 4.84 -21.61 -15.41
N PRO A 920 3.87 -20.88 -15.97
CA PRO A 920 4.12 -19.64 -16.70
C PRO A 920 4.48 -18.50 -15.74
N MET A 921 5.34 -17.61 -16.19
CA MET A 921 5.60 -16.33 -15.51
C MET A 921 4.74 -15.25 -16.17
N SER A 922 3.98 -14.51 -15.38
CA SER A 922 3.17 -13.36 -15.83
C SER A 922 4.03 -12.31 -16.53
N ALA A 923 3.43 -11.60 -17.48
CA ALA A 923 4.09 -10.50 -18.18
C ALA A 923 4.08 -9.24 -17.30
N HIS A 924 5.19 -8.51 -17.28
CA HIS A 924 5.31 -7.24 -16.57
C HIS A 924 5.57 -6.06 -17.54
N PRO A 925 4.74 -5.83 -18.58
CA PRO A 925 4.97 -4.77 -19.55
C PRO A 925 4.88 -3.36 -18.97
N GLN A 926 4.31 -3.22 -17.77
CA GLN A 926 4.21 -1.98 -17.02
C GLN A 926 5.55 -1.51 -16.43
N LEU A 927 6.48 -2.45 -16.15
CA LEU A 927 7.77 -2.08 -15.56
C LEU A 927 8.64 -1.33 -16.58
N LYS A 928 9.28 -0.24 -16.14
CA LYS A 928 10.23 0.50 -16.99
C LYS A 928 11.43 -0.39 -17.29
N MET A 929 11.93 -0.33 -18.52
CA MET A 929 13.10 -1.11 -18.95
C MET A 929 14.33 -0.87 -18.06
N GLU A 930 14.48 0.33 -17.51
CA GLU A 930 15.54 0.69 -16.56
C GLU A 930 15.38 -0.06 -15.24
N ASP A 931 14.17 -0.11 -14.68
CA ASP A 931 13.89 -0.82 -13.44
C ASP A 931 14.04 -2.33 -13.61
N VAL A 932 13.55 -2.90 -14.72
CA VAL A 932 13.77 -4.32 -15.05
C VAL A 932 15.25 -4.63 -15.25
N SER A 933 16.02 -3.70 -15.84
CA SER A 933 17.47 -3.83 -15.92
C SER A 933 18.10 -3.92 -14.54
N LYS A 934 17.69 -3.07 -13.58
CA LYS A 934 18.18 -3.10 -12.18
C LYS A 934 17.80 -4.41 -11.48
N ILE A 935 16.60 -4.94 -11.70
CA ILE A 935 16.17 -6.26 -11.20
C ILE A 935 17.13 -7.34 -11.70
N VAL A 936 17.39 -7.39 -13.02
CA VAL A 936 18.27 -8.40 -13.62
C VAL A 936 19.70 -8.26 -13.10
N ASP A 937 20.20 -7.03 -12.95
CA ASP A 937 21.53 -6.76 -12.39
C ASP A 937 21.66 -7.26 -10.95
N TYR A 938 20.64 -7.03 -10.12
CA TYR A 938 20.59 -7.57 -8.77
C TYR A 938 20.59 -9.10 -8.78
N ILE A 939 19.73 -9.73 -9.58
CA ILE A 939 19.66 -11.19 -9.69
C ILE A 939 21.02 -11.77 -10.09
N LEU A 940 21.64 -11.26 -11.16
CA LEU A 940 22.94 -11.75 -11.63
C LEU A 940 24.07 -11.52 -10.61
N SER A 941 23.97 -10.49 -9.77
CA SER A 941 24.93 -10.23 -8.67
C SER A 941 24.92 -11.29 -7.57
N LEU A 942 23.84 -12.07 -7.44
CA LEU A 942 23.71 -13.14 -6.42
C LEU A 942 24.53 -14.39 -6.77
N LYS A 943 25.28 -14.37 -7.88
CA LYS A 943 26.17 -15.47 -8.25
C LYS A 943 27.33 -15.58 -7.25
N PRO A 944 27.54 -16.75 -6.61
CA PRO A 944 28.64 -16.92 -5.67
C PRO A 944 29.99 -16.69 -6.37
N ASN A 945 30.71 -15.63 -6.00
CA ASN A 945 32.03 -15.34 -6.54
C ASN A 945 33.11 -16.17 -5.81
N ASN A 946 33.65 -17.19 -6.47
CA ASN A 946 34.84 -17.94 -6.04
C ASN A 946 36.16 -17.21 -6.36
N ALA A 947 36.22 -15.89 -6.23
CA ALA A 947 37.42 -15.11 -6.50
C ALA A 947 37.96 -14.46 -5.21
N THR A 948 38.94 -15.10 -4.59
CA THR A 948 39.79 -14.48 -3.57
C THR A 948 40.63 -13.37 -4.23
N ALA A 949 40.17 -12.13 -4.12
CA ALA A 949 40.97 -10.96 -4.52
C ALA A 949 42.26 -10.92 -3.69
N ARG A 950 43.42 -10.87 -4.34
CA ARG A 950 44.72 -10.64 -3.69
C ARG A 950 44.72 -9.25 -3.05
N SER A 951 44.94 -9.18 -1.74
CA SER A 951 45.18 -7.91 -1.05
C SER A 951 46.52 -7.33 -1.50
N LEU A 952 46.53 -6.04 -1.81
CA LEU A 952 47.73 -5.24 -2.02
C LEU A 952 48.44 -4.96 -0.68
N PRO A 953 49.76 -4.62 -0.70
CA PRO A 953 50.47 -4.14 0.48
C PRO A 953 49.93 -2.78 0.98
N LEU A 954 50.35 -2.35 2.18
CA LEU A 954 49.96 -1.04 2.74
C LEU A 954 50.51 0.16 1.97
N GLU A 955 51.63 -0.02 1.28
CA GLU A 955 52.20 1.01 0.41
C GLU A 955 52.73 0.36 -0.88
N GLY A 956 52.65 1.10 -1.98
CA GLY A 956 53.14 0.64 -3.27
C GLY A 956 52.72 1.56 -4.41
N THR A 957 52.95 1.09 -5.63
CA THR A 957 52.61 1.82 -6.85
C THR A 957 51.50 1.08 -7.58
N ILE A 958 50.38 1.76 -7.86
CA ILE A 958 49.30 1.26 -8.71
C ILE A 958 49.47 1.81 -10.13
N SER A 959 49.19 0.96 -11.12
CA SER A 959 49.23 1.32 -12.54
C SER A 959 47.88 1.05 -13.21
N PHE A 960 47.48 1.97 -14.11
CA PHE A 960 46.18 1.93 -14.75
C PHE A 960 46.27 1.18 -16.09
N GLY A 961 46.15 -0.15 -16.06
CA GLY A 961 46.27 -1.00 -17.26
C GLY A 961 44.99 -1.74 -17.69
N GLU A 962 44.08 -2.05 -16.75
CA GLU A 962 42.86 -2.82 -17.02
C GLU A 962 41.90 -2.19 -18.06
N HIS A 963 41.75 -0.87 -18.13
CA HIS A 963 40.91 -0.19 -19.13
C HIS A 963 41.39 -0.42 -20.59
N LEU A 964 42.67 -0.74 -20.77
CA LEU A 964 43.26 -1.10 -22.05
C LEU A 964 42.81 -2.49 -22.53
N LYS A 965 42.43 -3.38 -21.59
CA LYS A 965 41.92 -4.72 -21.91
C LYS A 965 40.45 -4.63 -22.34
N GLY A 966 40.26 -4.35 -23.64
CA GLY A 966 38.93 -4.30 -24.27
C GLY A 966 38.38 -2.90 -24.55
N LYS A 967 39.21 -1.85 -24.42
CA LYS A 967 38.86 -0.44 -24.72
C LYS A 967 37.59 0.04 -24.01
N LYS A 968 37.49 -0.21 -22.71
CA LYS A 968 36.35 0.22 -21.90
C LYS A 968 36.72 1.44 -21.09
N GLU A 969 35.87 2.45 -21.14
CA GLU A 969 35.91 3.59 -20.23
C GLU A 969 35.41 3.16 -18.84
N GLY A 970 35.89 3.80 -17.77
CA GLY A 970 35.53 3.44 -16.42
C GLY A 970 36.25 4.24 -15.34
N SER A 971 36.13 3.79 -14.10
CA SER A 971 36.84 4.33 -12.95
C SER A 971 37.66 3.24 -12.28
N TYR A 972 38.79 3.60 -11.69
CA TYR A 972 39.53 2.70 -10.80
C TYR A 972 39.24 3.04 -9.36
N VAL A 973 39.08 2.02 -8.52
CA VAL A 973 38.79 2.19 -7.09
C VAL A 973 39.92 1.55 -6.31
N LEU A 974 40.69 2.37 -5.60
CA LEU A 974 41.62 1.95 -4.56
C LEU A 974 40.86 1.99 -3.24
N MET A 975 40.76 0.87 -2.54
CA MET A 975 40.02 0.76 -1.29
C MET A 975 40.85 0.05 -0.24
N ALA A 976 40.77 0.52 0.99
CA ALA A 976 41.38 -0.12 2.15
C ALA A 976 40.33 -0.31 3.26
N SER A 977 40.46 -1.41 4.00
CA SER A 977 39.59 -1.73 5.12
C SER A 977 40.38 -2.39 6.25
N TYR A 978 39.97 -2.13 7.47
CA TYR A 978 40.53 -2.72 8.69
C TYR A 978 39.40 -3.11 9.62
N SER A 979 39.52 -4.30 10.22
CA SER A 979 38.72 -4.71 11.37
C SER A 979 39.66 -4.69 12.56
N ASP A 980 39.28 -4.01 13.63
CA ASP A 980 40.02 -4.08 14.88
C ASP A 980 39.87 -5.45 15.55
N ASP A 981 40.69 -5.71 16.56
CA ASP A 981 40.72 -6.96 17.33
C ASP A 981 39.57 -7.04 18.38
N GLY A 982 38.75 -5.99 18.48
CA GLY A 982 37.69 -5.85 19.46
C GLY A 982 38.19 -5.83 20.92
N ILE A 983 37.28 -6.10 21.85
CA ILE A 983 37.57 -6.18 23.29
C ILE A 983 37.90 -7.64 23.63
N THR A 984 39.07 -7.85 24.24
CA THR A 984 39.52 -9.19 24.65
C THR A 984 38.47 -9.90 25.53
N GLY A 985 37.96 -11.03 25.06
CA GLY A 985 36.97 -11.85 25.79
C GLY A 985 35.51 -11.49 25.54
N GLN A 986 35.22 -10.59 24.58
CA GLN A 986 33.86 -10.16 24.22
C GLN A 986 33.58 -10.38 22.73
N GLU A 987 32.86 -11.45 22.42
CA GLU A 987 32.52 -11.83 21.04
C GLU A 987 31.63 -10.76 20.36
N GLY A 988 31.98 -10.35 19.14
CA GLY A 988 31.23 -9.36 18.36
C GLY A 988 31.48 -7.90 18.75
N SER A 989 32.62 -7.60 19.38
CA SER A 989 33.05 -6.25 19.74
C SER A 989 33.98 -5.60 18.71
N GLU A 990 34.26 -6.30 17.61
CA GLU A 990 35.11 -5.84 16.53
C GLU A 990 34.43 -4.74 15.71
N LEU A 991 35.13 -3.65 15.44
CA LEU A 991 34.66 -2.56 14.57
C LEU A 991 35.44 -2.54 13.27
N VAL A 992 34.71 -2.27 12.19
CA VAL A 992 35.27 -2.22 10.84
C VAL A 992 35.23 -0.79 10.33
N THR A 993 36.35 -0.35 9.76
CA THR A 993 36.47 0.92 9.04
C THR A 993 36.93 0.68 7.60
N SER A 994 36.57 1.57 6.70
CA SER A 994 36.96 1.50 5.29
C SER A 994 37.02 2.88 4.64
N GLU A 995 37.93 3.07 3.70
CA GLU A 995 38.04 4.27 2.87
C GLU A 995 38.34 3.89 1.43
N GLN A 996 38.01 4.78 0.49
CA GLN A 996 38.25 4.59 -0.93
C GLN A 996 38.67 5.87 -1.63
N ILE A 997 39.50 5.71 -2.67
CA ILE A 997 39.84 6.74 -3.65
C ILE A 997 39.42 6.25 -5.03
N ILE A 998 38.71 7.11 -5.76
CA ILE A 998 38.21 6.83 -7.09
C ILE A 998 39.00 7.64 -8.11
N PHE A 999 39.70 6.95 -8.99
CA PHE A 999 40.40 7.57 -10.12
C PHE A 999 39.50 7.60 -11.34
N LYS A 1000 39.31 8.79 -11.91
CA LYS A 1000 38.52 9.03 -13.12
C LYS A 1000 39.43 9.27 -14.32
N LYS A 1001 39.00 8.93 -15.53
CA LYS A 1001 39.81 9.21 -16.71
C LYS A 1001 39.98 10.72 -16.94
N GLN A 1002 41.18 11.14 -17.33
CA GLN A 1002 41.41 12.51 -17.81
C GLN A 1002 40.66 12.74 -19.13
N LYS A 1003 39.68 13.65 -19.13
CA LYS A 1003 39.02 14.09 -20.37
C LYS A 1003 40.00 14.94 -21.18
N THR A 1004 40.34 14.51 -22.39
CA THR A 1004 41.02 15.35 -23.36
C THR A 1004 40.02 16.39 -23.88
N ASN A 1005 40.31 17.68 -23.69
CA ASN A 1005 39.64 18.73 -24.44
C ASN A 1005 40.17 18.67 -25.87
N ASP A 1006 39.50 17.92 -26.73
CA ASP A 1006 39.68 18.06 -28.17
C ASP A 1006 38.92 19.31 -28.62
N ASN A 1007 39.66 20.25 -29.22
CA ASN A 1007 39.12 21.42 -29.94
C ASN A 1007 38.21 21.03 -31.10
#